data_AF-A0A2W1NBZ4-F1
#
_entry.id   AF-A0A2W1NBZ4-F1
#
_cell.length_a   1.000
_cell.length_b   1.000
_cell.length_c   1.000
_cell.angle_alpha   90.00
_cell.angle_beta   90.00
_cell.angle_gamma   90.00
#
_symmetry.space_group_name_H-M   'P 1'
#
loop_
_entity.id
_entity.type
_entity.pdbx_description
1 polymer ?
#
loop_
_entity_poly.entity_id
_entity_poly.type
_entity_poly.pdbx_seq_one_letter_code
_entity_poly.pdbx_strand_id
1 'polypeptide(L)'
;MLADKHDNNFDLIRLLAALQVAFSHTFWWLQVPLPREVDLLLKCFPGVPVFFVVSGFLITRSYVSRQRGLWAYLGSRALRIYPALWLQYLLVIVLLACTGGFAVSMLLEPMFWKWLLSAMLIGSNFYGNLVANWGPFTWTGLYQSYPADVLWTIPVELGFYLLVPLVLSRTLARLKLTPWLILLCFGGSLAYAMHVGPMLLNEPTTSSTGLIHSSPLPYFWLFLTGATVAIYWQRLKVIFVGRAAWWLLAWGVITGLYFLKTGSTAVRYRIPDLDIALRALLLAGVVLSLAHSWPQLSGWMRGRDLSYGLYLFHMPLPLGLYYAGMTGQAWLAWASLLVAFVLAALSWTLVEAPALRLRPHLSQAHLGWQLPRISVADLRLWRPRLLGVAALMVASLTALAVSRSTLLDLHGPSALEHFFGHDSGLRVQPYQNPDLVLHRGDLQISSDMGPAGLGLVVEPRQQGTRKLELIGRQLGAQPVSGRLTIDGQPSTYFRMPDGPLSLTVAPGAQVELLIYADVPYAYVIEKTSLTACSDCVVDGQQTSGLAAAWHFFGEDSGLAVQPYRTPTLALARGNLRISSETPPAGLGLVVEASQPGVRRLELLGRQLGDQAVSGRLTMDDQPSTYFRMPDGPLSVTVAPGTRLELLIYADQQFAYQLEAFSLAACADCTTDAQMMTRIRQEIPALNLAPEMARQADGLGGATQLMHWLSPRLVIESEEALHAVMSGLPLGQILTESFEAKRNGASCGGFAVFQARLLKMFGYEAFTMDFGIPGTFTHVTTVVAVGPADAKRFYIFDPTFNAGLVKVADNMQLDLDEALALPASDVRLHSAEEAVRDLLLPLDSSVADVVQAGGSCSVEGSRQLCRNVNQVNLMLDPVRARLRKAGIEGPDIWLGLLKKGVISITGAEPATREALIKVLTTHNVAYSERV
;
A
#
# COMPACT_ATOMS: atom_id res chain seq x y z
N MET A 1 -16.68 49.70 -24.44
CA MET A 1 -17.50 48.58 -24.97
C MET A 1 -17.50 47.44 -23.98
N LEU A 2 -18.66 47.16 -23.37
CA LEU A 2 -18.88 45.99 -22.52
C LEU A 2 -19.27 44.82 -23.43
N ALA A 3 -18.28 44.10 -23.98
CA ALA A 3 -18.55 42.86 -24.71
C ALA A 3 -19.19 41.83 -23.78
N ASP A 4 -20.17 41.08 -24.31
CA ASP A 4 -21.09 40.27 -23.51
C ASP A 4 -20.41 39.33 -22.51
N LYS A 5 -20.86 39.41 -21.26
CA LYS A 5 -20.12 38.81 -20.13
C LYS A 5 -20.25 37.29 -20.03
N HIS A 6 -21.09 36.68 -20.87
CA HIS A 6 -21.53 35.28 -20.77
C HIS A 6 -21.54 34.52 -22.12
N ASP A 7 -20.97 35.06 -23.19
CA ASP A 7 -20.93 34.37 -24.49
C ASP A 7 -19.70 33.43 -24.57
N ASN A 8 -19.82 32.26 -23.96
CA ASN A 8 -18.78 31.22 -23.90
C ASN A 8 -19.36 29.85 -23.46
N ASN A 9 -18.62 28.77 -23.69
CA ASN A 9 -19.03 27.40 -23.40
C ASN A 9 -18.47 26.82 -22.08
N PHE A 10 -18.02 27.66 -21.12
CA PHE A 10 -17.39 27.15 -19.89
C PHE A 10 -18.33 26.30 -19.03
N ASP A 11 -19.60 26.66 -18.90
CA ASP A 11 -20.57 25.88 -18.10
C ASP A 11 -20.87 24.52 -18.74
N LEU A 12 -20.94 24.46 -20.08
CA LEU A 12 -21.08 23.21 -20.84
C LEU A 12 -19.86 22.31 -20.68
N ILE A 13 -18.64 22.85 -20.81
CA ILE A 13 -17.40 22.08 -20.63
C ILE A 13 -17.28 21.53 -19.21
N ARG A 14 -17.69 22.30 -18.19
CA ARG A 14 -17.70 21.82 -16.80
C ARG A 14 -18.72 20.71 -16.58
N LEU A 15 -19.89 20.76 -17.23
CA LEU A 15 -20.85 19.66 -17.19
C LEU A 15 -20.33 18.41 -17.92
N LEU A 16 -19.68 18.56 -19.07
CA LEU A 16 -19.03 17.45 -19.79
C LEU A 16 -17.90 16.81 -18.96
N ALA A 17 -17.11 17.61 -18.23
CA ALA A 17 -16.11 17.13 -17.29
C ALA A 17 -16.72 16.38 -16.10
N ALA A 18 -17.82 16.89 -15.51
CA ALA A 18 -18.55 16.18 -14.46
C ALA A 18 -19.13 14.85 -14.97
N LEU A 19 -19.72 14.86 -16.16
CA LEU A 19 -20.24 13.70 -16.86
C LEU A 19 -19.16 12.64 -17.10
N GLN A 20 -17.98 13.02 -17.59
CA GLN A 20 -16.89 12.09 -17.86
C GLN A 20 -16.44 11.37 -16.57
N VAL A 21 -16.27 12.10 -15.47
CA VAL A 21 -15.89 11.53 -14.17
C VAL A 21 -17.02 10.62 -13.65
N ALA A 22 -18.25 11.12 -13.63
CA ALA A 22 -19.41 10.37 -13.14
C ALA A 22 -19.64 9.08 -13.93
N PHE A 23 -19.55 9.13 -15.26
CA PHE A 23 -19.68 7.99 -16.16
C PHE A 23 -18.56 6.97 -15.89
N SER A 24 -17.30 7.41 -15.90
CA SER A 24 -16.15 6.52 -15.72
C SER A 24 -16.19 5.83 -14.34
N HIS A 25 -16.53 6.55 -13.27
CA HIS A 25 -16.66 5.97 -11.93
C HIS A 25 -17.85 5.02 -11.84
N THR A 26 -19.02 5.38 -12.39
CA THR A 26 -20.23 4.56 -12.33
C THR A 26 -20.03 3.22 -13.04
N PHE A 27 -19.50 3.23 -14.26
CA PHE A 27 -19.25 2.01 -15.03
C PHE A 27 -18.12 1.16 -14.43
N TRP A 28 -17.08 1.79 -13.87
CA TRP A 28 -16.00 1.08 -13.19
C TRP A 28 -16.46 0.39 -11.90
N TRP A 29 -17.13 1.11 -11.00
CA TRP A 29 -17.64 0.53 -9.74
C TRP A 29 -18.69 -0.55 -9.99
N LEU A 30 -19.62 -0.35 -10.92
CA LEU A 30 -20.63 -1.35 -11.26
C LEU A 30 -20.08 -2.49 -12.14
N GLN A 31 -18.78 -2.52 -12.43
CA GLN A 31 -18.12 -3.54 -13.26
C GLN A 31 -18.80 -3.75 -14.64
N VAL A 32 -19.39 -2.68 -15.20
CA VAL A 32 -20.07 -2.75 -16.50
C VAL A 32 -19.02 -2.58 -17.60
N PRO A 33 -18.83 -3.58 -18.50
CA PRO A 33 -17.82 -3.48 -19.54
C PRO A 33 -18.16 -2.34 -20.51
N LEU A 34 -17.15 -1.53 -20.82
CA LEU A 34 -17.22 -0.48 -21.84
C LEU A 34 -16.56 -0.96 -23.13
N PRO A 35 -17.10 -0.61 -24.32
CA PRO A 35 -16.37 -0.77 -25.57
C PRO A 35 -15.02 -0.06 -25.49
N ARG A 36 -13.98 -0.70 -26.04
CA ARG A 36 -12.58 -0.24 -25.93
C ARG A 36 -12.43 1.20 -26.43
N GLU A 37 -13.14 1.55 -27.49
CA GLU A 37 -13.14 2.87 -28.13
C GLU A 37 -13.69 3.94 -27.19
N VAL A 38 -14.73 3.61 -26.41
CA VAL A 38 -15.37 4.50 -25.43
C VAL A 38 -14.45 4.71 -24.23
N ASP A 39 -13.86 3.64 -23.70
CA ASP A 39 -12.89 3.73 -22.60
C ASP A 39 -11.64 4.54 -22.98
N LEU A 40 -11.06 4.28 -24.16
CA LEU A 40 -9.92 5.04 -24.69
C LEU A 40 -10.26 6.52 -24.91
N LEU A 41 -11.47 6.84 -25.36
CA LEU A 41 -11.96 8.20 -25.54
C LEU A 41 -12.16 8.94 -24.20
N LEU A 42 -12.76 8.29 -23.20
CA LEU A 42 -12.91 8.87 -21.85
C LEU A 42 -11.53 9.17 -21.23
N LYS A 43 -10.57 8.26 -21.40
CA LYS A 43 -9.18 8.41 -20.95
C LYS A 43 -8.41 9.54 -21.65
N CYS A 44 -8.84 9.97 -22.84
CA CYS A 44 -8.31 11.16 -23.53
C CYS A 44 -8.77 12.49 -22.93
N PHE A 45 -9.88 12.54 -22.19
CA PHE A 45 -10.48 13.80 -21.71
C PHE A 45 -10.80 13.77 -20.20
N PRO A 46 -9.82 13.55 -19.32
CA PRO A 46 -10.07 13.48 -17.87
C PRO A 46 -10.62 14.80 -17.32
N GLY A 47 -11.78 14.73 -16.67
CA GLY A 47 -12.52 15.91 -16.21
C GLY A 47 -11.82 16.70 -15.12
N VAL A 48 -11.03 16.08 -14.25
CA VAL A 48 -10.35 16.77 -13.13
C VAL A 48 -9.31 17.81 -13.62
N PRO A 49 -8.37 17.49 -14.52
CA PRO A 49 -7.56 18.51 -15.20
C PRO A 49 -8.36 19.60 -15.91
N VAL A 50 -9.47 19.24 -16.57
CA VAL A 50 -10.36 20.22 -17.23
C VAL A 50 -10.94 21.20 -16.20
N PHE A 51 -11.41 20.72 -15.05
CA PHE A 51 -11.86 21.57 -13.94
C PHE A 51 -10.75 22.51 -13.46
N PHE A 52 -9.55 22.00 -13.21
CA PHE A 52 -8.44 22.82 -12.71
C PHE A 52 -8.04 23.94 -13.69
N VAL A 53 -7.98 23.65 -14.99
CA VAL A 53 -7.71 24.65 -16.04
C VAL A 53 -8.83 25.69 -16.15
N VAL A 54 -10.10 25.26 -16.17
CA VAL A 54 -11.26 26.17 -16.25
C VAL A 54 -11.36 27.05 -15.01
N SER A 55 -11.17 26.48 -13.81
CA SER A 55 -11.08 27.20 -12.55
C SER A 55 -9.93 28.22 -12.59
N GLY A 56 -8.74 27.82 -13.07
CA GLY A 56 -7.61 28.70 -13.33
C GLY A 56 -8.00 29.95 -14.12
N PHE A 57 -8.71 29.79 -15.23
CA PHE A 57 -9.15 30.90 -16.07
C PHE A 57 -10.25 31.77 -15.43
N LEU A 58 -11.34 31.15 -14.97
CA LEU A 58 -12.53 31.86 -14.47
C LEU A 58 -12.29 32.56 -13.13
N ILE A 59 -11.55 31.93 -12.22
CA ILE A 59 -11.29 32.48 -10.88
C ILE A 59 -10.29 33.62 -10.96
N THR A 60 -9.25 33.49 -11.79
CA THR A 60 -8.31 34.57 -12.08
C THR A 60 -9.02 35.79 -12.65
N ARG A 61 -9.85 35.62 -13.69
CA ARG A 61 -10.67 36.74 -14.21
C ARG A 61 -11.62 37.30 -13.14
N SER A 62 -12.23 36.46 -12.31
CA SER A 62 -13.08 36.88 -11.20
C SER A 62 -12.35 37.73 -10.16
N TYR A 63 -11.11 37.37 -9.80
CA TYR A 63 -10.33 38.09 -8.80
C TYR A 63 -9.79 39.42 -9.35
N VAL A 64 -9.19 39.38 -10.54
CA VAL A 64 -8.59 40.56 -11.19
C VAL A 64 -9.65 41.60 -11.58
N SER A 65 -10.84 41.17 -12.06
CA SER A 65 -11.90 42.10 -12.49
C SER A 65 -12.78 42.64 -11.36
N ARG A 66 -12.77 42.05 -10.16
CA ARG A 66 -13.60 42.51 -9.04
C ARG A 66 -12.82 43.46 -8.14
N GLN A 67 -13.30 44.69 -8.02
CA GLN A 67 -12.73 45.67 -7.09
C GLN A 67 -13.05 45.40 -5.61
N ARG A 68 -13.91 44.42 -5.30
CA ARG A 68 -14.67 44.22 -4.04
C ARG A 68 -13.88 43.67 -2.82
N GLY A 69 -12.55 43.67 -2.84
CA GLY A 69 -11.72 43.18 -1.73
C GLY A 69 -11.66 41.65 -1.57
N LEU A 70 -10.82 41.19 -0.64
CA LEU A 70 -10.54 39.76 -0.42
C LEU A 70 -11.73 39.00 0.16
N TRP A 71 -12.40 39.56 1.17
CA TRP A 71 -13.52 38.91 1.85
C TRP A 71 -14.73 38.67 0.94
N ALA A 72 -15.11 39.63 0.09
CA ALA A 72 -16.19 39.41 -0.88
C ALA A 72 -15.82 38.40 -1.99
N TYR A 73 -14.52 38.21 -2.26
CA TYR A 73 -14.04 37.13 -3.13
C TYR A 73 -14.16 35.77 -2.42
N LEU A 74 -13.63 35.63 -1.20
CA LEU A 74 -13.69 34.37 -0.43
C LEU A 74 -15.14 33.97 -0.10
N GLY A 75 -15.98 34.89 0.39
CA GLY A 75 -17.39 34.62 0.65
C GLY A 75 -18.17 34.23 -0.60
N SER A 76 -17.85 34.83 -1.75
CA SER A 76 -18.44 34.43 -3.05
C SER A 76 -18.00 33.04 -3.51
N ARG A 77 -16.95 32.47 -2.93
CA ARG A 77 -16.47 31.11 -3.19
C ARG A 77 -17.03 30.13 -2.17
N ALA A 78 -17.10 30.53 -0.90
CA ALA A 78 -17.79 29.81 0.16
C ALA A 78 -19.25 29.50 -0.23
N LEU A 79 -20.01 30.49 -0.69
CA LEU A 79 -21.39 30.33 -1.20
C LEU A 79 -21.51 29.44 -2.46
N ARG A 80 -20.40 29.12 -3.16
CA ARG A 80 -20.41 28.22 -4.32
C ARG A 80 -20.17 26.75 -3.93
N ILE A 81 -19.39 26.51 -2.87
CA ILE A 81 -18.88 25.18 -2.49
C ILE A 81 -19.67 24.62 -1.30
N TYR A 82 -19.63 25.30 -0.15
CA TYR A 82 -20.11 24.75 1.12
C TYR A 82 -21.58 24.30 1.13
N PRO A 83 -22.57 25.03 0.55
CA PRO A 83 -23.97 24.64 0.67
C PRO A 83 -24.29 23.22 0.16
N ALA A 84 -23.79 22.84 -1.03
CA ALA A 84 -24.00 21.49 -1.56
C ALA A 84 -23.03 20.46 -0.97
N LEU A 85 -21.82 20.86 -0.57
CA LEU A 85 -20.90 20.00 0.18
C LEU A 85 -21.50 19.54 1.51
N TRP A 86 -22.16 20.44 2.24
CA TRP A 86 -22.84 20.13 3.50
C TRP A 86 -24.04 19.21 3.30
N LEU A 87 -24.80 19.42 2.22
CA LEU A 87 -25.87 18.48 1.81
C LEU A 87 -25.31 17.09 1.49
N GLN A 88 -24.15 17.00 0.82
CA GLN A 88 -23.48 15.73 0.53
C GLN A 88 -23.01 15.02 1.81
N TYR A 89 -22.44 15.72 2.79
CA TYR A 89 -22.09 15.12 4.08
C TYR A 89 -23.33 14.59 4.82
N LEU A 90 -24.42 15.37 4.85
CA LEU A 90 -25.69 14.93 5.44
C LEU A 90 -26.23 13.67 4.75
N LEU A 91 -26.24 13.65 3.41
CA LEU A 91 -26.67 12.48 2.62
C LEU A 91 -25.82 11.25 2.96
N VAL A 92 -24.49 11.39 3.01
CA VAL A 92 -23.58 10.27 3.32
C VAL A 92 -23.80 9.76 4.75
N ILE A 93 -23.94 10.63 5.74
CA ILE A 93 -24.23 10.22 7.13
C ILE A 93 -25.57 9.49 7.23
N VAL A 94 -26.62 9.99 6.56
CA VAL A 94 -27.94 9.33 6.53
C VAL A 94 -27.88 7.97 5.83
N LEU A 95 -27.19 7.86 4.69
CA LEU A 95 -27.02 6.59 3.97
C LEU A 95 -26.26 5.56 4.83
N LEU A 96 -25.16 5.97 5.48
CA LEU A 96 -24.40 5.08 6.36
C LEU A 96 -25.20 4.69 7.61
N ALA A 97 -26.00 5.60 8.18
CA ALA A 97 -26.90 5.28 9.29
C ALA A 97 -27.96 4.25 8.90
N CYS A 98 -28.61 4.42 7.74
CA CYS A 98 -29.63 3.50 7.24
C CYS A 98 -29.08 2.13 6.82
N THR A 99 -27.76 2.01 6.62
CA THR A 99 -27.11 0.79 6.11
C THR A 99 -26.14 0.13 7.09
N GLY A 100 -26.12 0.56 8.36
CA GLY A 100 -25.30 -0.03 9.42
C GLY A 100 -23.84 0.43 9.48
N GLY A 101 -23.46 1.44 8.69
CA GLY A 101 -22.11 2.03 8.69
C GLY A 101 -21.92 3.23 9.63
N PHE A 102 -22.98 3.70 10.29
CA PHE A 102 -22.92 4.77 11.30
C PHE A 102 -23.93 4.52 12.43
N ALA A 103 -23.47 4.52 13.68
CA ALA A 103 -24.32 4.37 14.85
C ALA A 103 -24.86 5.74 15.31
N VAL A 104 -26.19 5.87 15.44
CA VAL A 104 -26.84 7.15 15.83
C VAL A 104 -26.38 7.65 17.20
N SER A 105 -25.93 6.77 18.09
CA SER A 105 -25.31 7.12 19.37
C SER A 105 -24.05 7.99 19.22
N MET A 106 -23.32 7.93 18.10
CA MET A 106 -22.15 8.78 17.85
C MET A 106 -22.48 10.27 17.74
N LEU A 107 -23.76 10.66 17.58
CA LEU A 107 -24.16 12.07 17.65
C LEU A 107 -23.92 12.68 19.05
N LEU A 108 -23.78 11.86 20.09
CA LEU A 108 -23.43 12.28 21.45
C LEU A 108 -21.91 12.47 21.64
N GLU A 109 -21.08 11.93 20.75
CA GLU A 109 -19.62 11.95 20.90
C GLU A 109 -19.01 13.31 20.50
N PRO A 110 -18.24 13.98 21.38
CA PRO A 110 -17.59 15.25 21.03
C PRO A 110 -16.63 15.12 19.84
N MET A 111 -16.01 13.94 19.67
CA MET A 111 -15.08 13.68 18.56
C MET A 111 -15.78 13.63 17.20
N PHE A 112 -17.05 13.22 17.14
CA PHE A 112 -17.87 13.30 15.93
C PHE A 112 -18.07 14.74 15.48
N TRP A 113 -18.36 15.67 16.39
CA TRP A 113 -18.53 17.09 16.04
C TRP A 113 -17.21 17.74 15.61
N LYS A 114 -16.08 17.37 16.23
CA LYS A 114 -14.73 17.79 15.79
C LYS A 114 -14.41 17.27 14.39
N TRP A 115 -14.68 15.99 14.11
CA TRP A 115 -14.54 15.38 12.78
C TRP A 115 -15.43 16.10 11.76
N LEU A 116 -16.73 16.27 12.07
CA LEU A 116 -17.72 16.83 11.16
C LEU A 116 -17.39 18.27 10.78
N LEU A 117 -17.04 19.10 11.76
CA LEU A 117 -16.61 20.48 11.52
C LEU A 117 -15.36 20.52 10.62
N SER A 118 -14.38 19.67 10.89
CA SER A 118 -13.13 19.60 10.11
C SER A 118 -13.40 19.14 8.67
N ALA A 119 -14.22 18.10 8.49
CA ALA A 119 -14.62 17.57 7.20
C ALA A 119 -15.45 18.59 6.40
N MET A 120 -16.41 19.26 7.02
CA MET A 120 -17.26 20.29 6.38
C MET A 120 -16.53 21.59 6.04
N LEU A 121 -15.44 21.92 6.73
CA LEU A 121 -14.59 23.09 6.45
C LEU A 121 -13.50 22.80 5.42
N ILE A 122 -12.81 21.66 5.50
CA ILE A 122 -11.71 21.31 4.59
C ILE A 122 -12.26 20.64 3.31
N GLY A 123 -13.47 20.08 3.38
CA GLY A 123 -14.12 19.36 2.28
C GLY A 123 -13.52 18.00 2.01
N SER A 124 -12.98 17.31 3.03
CA SER A 124 -12.36 16.00 2.87
C SER A 124 -12.55 15.13 4.12
N ASN A 125 -12.98 13.89 3.91
CA ASN A 125 -13.06 12.86 4.95
C ASN A 125 -11.68 12.54 5.54
N PHE A 126 -10.64 12.47 4.69
CA PHE A 126 -9.26 12.21 5.11
C PHE A 126 -8.77 13.28 6.11
N TYR A 127 -8.95 14.55 5.80
CA TYR A 127 -8.58 15.64 6.72
C TYR A 127 -9.47 15.69 7.96
N GLY A 128 -10.76 15.34 7.85
CA GLY A 128 -11.64 15.15 9.00
C GLY A 128 -11.08 14.11 9.98
N ASN A 129 -10.70 12.94 9.47
CA ASN A 129 -10.10 11.86 10.25
C ASN A 129 -8.76 12.27 10.87
N LEU A 130 -7.89 12.95 10.10
CA LEU A 130 -6.58 13.40 10.56
C LEU A 130 -6.69 14.45 11.68
N VAL A 131 -7.56 15.44 11.54
CA VAL A 131 -7.74 16.49 12.57
C VAL A 131 -8.42 15.93 13.83
N ALA A 132 -9.38 15.01 13.67
CA ALA A 132 -9.98 14.31 14.79
C ALA A 132 -9.03 13.29 15.45
N ASN A 133 -8.05 12.77 14.71
CA ASN A 133 -7.29 11.55 15.02
C ASN A 133 -8.18 10.31 15.20
N TRP A 134 -9.31 10.28 14.49
CA TRP A 134 -10.41 9.31 14.67
C TRP A 134 -11.43 9.42 13.51
N GLY A 135 -12.13 8.35 13.18
CA GLY A 135 -13.18 8.33 12.14
C GLY A 135 -14.51 7.76 12.67
N PRO A 136 -15.67 8.35 12.32
CA PRO A 136 -16.98 7.97 12.87
C PRO A 136 -17.71 6.85 12.13
N PHE A 137 -17.07 6.21 11.13
CA PHE A 137 -17.75 5.24 10.27
C PHE A 137 -17.18 3.85 10.45
N THR A 138 -18.08 2.87 10.52
CA THR A 138 -17.78 1.45 10.60
C THR A 138 -18.00 0.80 9.24
N TRP A 139 -17.03 0.02 8.76
CA TRP A 139 -17.09 -0.64 7.44
C TRP A 139 -17.78 -2.01 7.47
N THR A 140 -18.59 -2.26 8.51
CA THR A 140 -19.35 -3.49 8.77
C THR A 140 -20.79 -3.45 8.24
N GLY A 141 -21.26 -2.29 7.77
CA GLY A 141 -22.55 -2.14 7.11
C GLY A 141 -22.49 -2.46 5.61
N LEU A 142 -23.47 -1.99 4.83
CA LEU A 142 -23.46 -2.17 3.37
C LEU A 142 -22.20 -1.57 2.73
N TYR A 143 -21.82 -0.36 3.13
CA TYR A 143 -20.65 0.32 2.59
C TYR A 143 -19.37 -0.10 3.30
N GLN A 144 -18.43 -0.69 2.57
CA GLN A 144 -17.11 -1.06 3.08
C GLN A 144 -16.05 0.03 2.87
N SER A 145 -16.42 1.15 2.24
CA SER A 145 -15.57 2.34 2.07
C SER A 145 -16.40 3.62 1.98
N TYR A 146 -15.74 4.78 2.07
CA TYR A 146 -16.42 6.07 2.14
C TYR A 146 -17.13 6.45 0.81
N PRO A 147 -18.46 6.63 0.79
CA PRO A 147 -19.24 6.74 -0.46
C PRO A 147 -19.12 8.06 -1.22
N ALA A 148 -18.15 8.90 -0.86
CA ALA A 148 -17.88 10.17 -1.54
C ALA A 148 -16.36 10.45 -1.64
N ASP A 149 -15.56 9.44 -2.01
CA ASP A 149 -14.10 9.56 -2.12
C ASP A 149 -13.62 10.70 -3.07
N VAL A 150 -14.42 11.07 -4.06
CA VAL A 150 -14.18 12.23 -4.97
C VAL A 150 -13.97 13.58 -4.29
N LEU A 151 -14.31 13.69 -3.00
CA LEU A 151 -14.11 14.89 -2.19
C LEU A 151 -12.63 15.31 -2.06
N TRP A 152 -11.64 14.45 -2.35
CA TRP A 152 -10.20 14.82 -2.35
C TRP A 152 -9.87 16.05 -3.21
N THR A 153 -10.68 16.36 -4.23
CA THR A 153 -10.51 17.56 -5.09
C THR A 153 -10.96 18.88 -4.44
N ILE A 154 -11.80 18.85 -3.40
CA ILE A 154 -12.29 20.06 -2.74
C ILE A 154 -11.20 20.80 -1.96
N PRO A 155 -10.34 20.17 -1.12
CA PRO A 155 -9.22 20.87 -0.49
C PRO A 155 -8.21 21.39 -1.52
N VAL A 156 -8.04 20.71 -2.65
CA VAL A 156 -7.24 21.19 -3.79
C VAL A 156 -7.82 22.49 -4.35
N GLU A 157 -9.13 22.53 -4.63
CA GLU A 157 -9.80 23.72 -5.16
C GLU A 157 -9.83 24.88 -4.15
N LEU A 158 -10.13 24.61 -2.87
CA LEU A 158 -10.04 25.60 -1.79
C LEU A 158 -8.60 26.15 -1.65
N GLY A 159 -7.60 25.27 -1.77
CA GLY A 159 -6.19 25.64 -1.83
C GLY A 159 -5.89 26.62 -2.96
N PHE A 160 -6.38 26.37 -4.19
CA PHE A 160 -6.24 27.32 -5.30
C PHE A 160 -6.92 28.67 -4.99
N TYR A 161 -8.07 28.67 -4.31
CA TYR A 161 -8.77 29.91 -3.97
C TYR A 161 -7.93 30.79 -3.02
N LEU A 162 -7.15 30.19 -2.13
CA LEU A 162 -6.21 30.85 -1.21
C LEU A 162 -4.89 31.26 -1.88
N LEU A 163 -4.38 30.44 -2.83
CA LEU A 163 -3.16 30.74 -3.58
C LEU A 163 -3.32 31.90 -4.58
N VAL A 164 -4.51 32.09 -5.18
CA VAL A 164 -4.78 33.16 -6.15
C VAL A 164 -4.47 34.56 -5.62
N PRO A 165 -4.96 35.00 -4.43
CA PRO A 165 -4.61 36.28 -3.84
C PRO A 165 -3.11 36.51 -3.62
N LEU A 166 -2.36 35.44 -3.31
CA LEU A 166 -0.92 35.49 -3.05
C LEU A 166 -0.16 35.68 -4.37
N VAL A 167 -0.37 34.82 -5.36
CA VAL A 167 0.33 34.86 -6.66
C VAL A 167 -0.06 36.07 -7.50
N LEU A 168 -1.34 36.47 -7.45
CA LEU A 168 -1.90 37.55 -8.28
C LEU A 168 -2.17 38.85 -7.49
N SER A 169 -1.42 39.08 -6.41
CA SER A 169 -1.62 40.27 -5.57
C SER A 169 -1.44 41.58 -6.36
N ARG A 170 -2.26 42.59 -6.04
CA ARG A 170 -2.18 43.92 -6.69
C ARG A 170 -0.82 44.59 -6.48
N THR A 171 -0.14 44.28 -5.38
CA THR A 171 1.22 44.75 -5.09
C THR A 171 2.21 44.18 -6.10
N LEU A 172 2.28 42.84 -6.26
CA LEU A 172 3.19 42.18 -7.19
C LEU A 172 2.94 42.60 -8.65
N ALA A 173 1.67 42.81 -9.02
CA ALA A 173 1.29 43.30 -10.34
C ALA A 173 1.87 44.69 -10.65
N ARG A 174 1.84 45.63 -9.67
CA ARG A 174 2.44 46.98 -9.82
C ARG A 174 3.96 46.93 -10.03
N LEU A 175 4.64 45.91 -9.48
CA LEU A 175 6.09 45.73 -9.61
C LEU A 175 6.50 45.00 -10.89
N LYS A 176 5.53 44.46 -11.62
CA LYS A 176 5.69 43.56 -12.77
C LYS A 176 6.36 42.21 -12.41
N LEU A 177 6.17 41.74 -11.18
CA LEU A 177 6.74 40.47 -10.68
C LEU A 177 5.82 39.26 -10.93
N THR A 178 4.53 39.48 -11.14
CA THR A 178 3.52 38.43 -11.40
C THR A 178 3.92 37.38 -12.45
N PRO A 179 4.45 37.70 -13.66
CA PRO A 179 4.88 36.66 -14.61
C PRO A 179 5.97 35.74 -14.06
N TRP A 180 6.95 36.29 -13.34
CA TRP A 180 8.05 35.53 -12.76
C TRP A 180 7.58 34.62 -11.64
N LEU A 181 6.66 35.10 -10.80
CA LEU A 181 6.05 34.27 -9.75
C LEU A 181 5.16 33.17 -10.32
N ILE A 182 4.41 33.43 -11.40
CA ILE A 182 3.65 32.41 -12.12
C ILE A 182 4.60 31.34 -12.69
N LEU A 183 5.70 31.74 -13.34
CA LEU A 183 6.69 30.81 -13.89
C LEU A 183 7.34 29.95 -12.80
N LEU A 184 7.75 30.58 -11.68
CA LEU A 184 8.30 29.89 -10.51
C LEU A 184 7.30 28.90 -9.91
N CYS A 185 6.06 29.32 -9.65
CA CYS A 185 5.05 28.44 -9.07
C CYS A 185 4.63 27.32 -10.04
N PHE A 186 4.62 27.57 -11.35
CA PHE A 186 4.34 26.56 -12.36
C PHE A 186 5.46 25.51 -12.40
N GLY A 187 6.71 25.95 -12.51
CA GLY A 187 7.88 25.06 -12.54
C GLY A 187 8.03 24.25 -11.25
N GLY A 188 7.88 24.90 -10.09
CA GLY A 188 7.93 24.24 -8.78
C GLY A 188 6.79 23.26 -8.56
N SER A 189 5.56 23.60 -8.96
CA SER A 189 4.40 22.71 -8.87
C SER A 189 4.54 21.49 -9.79
N LEU A 190 5.02 21.69 -11.02
CA LEU A 190 5.26 20.61 -11.96
C LEU A 190 6.39 19.69 -11.45
N ALA A 191 7.56 20.25 -11.09
CA ALA A 191 8.68 19.47 -10.57
C ALA A 191 8.31 18.69 -9.30
N TYR A 192 7.52 19.29 -8.39
CA TYR A 192 6.98 18.60 -7.23
C TYR A 192 6.08 17.42 -7.64
N ALA A 193 5.17 17.61 -8.61
CA ALA A 193 4.32 16.54 -9.13
C ALA A 193 5.12 15.40 -9.81
N MET A 194 6.18 15.73 -10.55
CA MET A 194 7.09 14.73 -11.14
C MET A 194 7.81 13.91 -10.06
N HIS A 195 8.21 14.55 -8.95
CA HIS A 195 8.95 13.91 -7.85
C HIS A 195 8.05 13.03 -6.96
N VAL A 196 6.85 13.51 -6.57
CA VAL A 196 5.94 12.74 -5.69
C VAL A 196 5.04 11.75 -6.43
N GLY A 197 4.89 11.91 -7.75
CA GLY A 197 4.04 11.04 -8.57
C GLY A 197 4.31 9.53 -8.41
N PRO A 198 5.57 9.06 -8.45
CA PRO A 198 5.90 7.65 -8.20
C PRO A 198 5.52 7.17 -6.79
N MET A 199 5.71 8.00 -5.77
CA MET A 199 5.32 7.69 -4.39
C MET A 199 3.80 7.48 -4.26
N LEU A 200 3.00 8.30 -4.96
CA LEU A 200 1.54 8.20 -5.03
C LEU A 200 1.03 6.94 -5.77
N LEU A 201 1.88 6.20 -6.49
CA LEU A 201 1.55 4.92 -7.11
C LEU A 201 1.88 3.72 -6.21
N ASN A 202 3.01 3.78 -5.52
CA ASN A 202 3.58 2.61 -4.85
C ASN A 202 3.10 2.45 -3.39
N GLU A 203 2.75 3.54 -2.70
CA GLU A 203 2.32 3.54 -1.29
C GLU A 203 0.99 4.30 -1.07
N PRO A 204 -0.14 3.84 -1.64
CA PRO A 204 -1.40 4.59 -1.63
C PRO A 204 -2.09 4.71 -0.25
N THR A 205 -1.54 4.12 0.82
CA THR A 205 -2.21 3.92 2.12
C THR A 205 -1.59 4.71 3.30
N THR A 206 -0.47 5.41 3.10
CA THR A 206 0.18 6.16 4.19
C THR A 206 -0.44 7.55 4.39
N SER A 207 -0.41 8.07 5.63
CA SER A 207 -0.95 9.41 5.94
C SER A 207 -0.22 10.53 5.16
N SER A 208 1.04 10.32 4.80
CA SER A 208 1.84 11.24 3.98
C SER A 208 1.37 11.27 2.52
N THR A 209 1.07 10.13 1.89
CA THR A 209 0.57 10.13 0.49
C THR A 209 -0.85 10.68 0.40
N GLY A 210 -1.72 10.41 1.38
CA GLY A 210 -3.06 11.04 1.48
C GLY A 210 -3.01 12.57 1.61
N LEU A 211 -2.07 13.09 2.40
CA LEU A 211 -1.80 14.53 2.54
C LEU A 211 -1.34 15.15 1.21
N ILE A 212 -0.40 14.52 0.52
CA ILE A 212 0.13 15.01 -0.77
C ILE A 212 -0.97 15.00 -1.83
N HIS A 213 -1.72 13.90 -1.94
CA HIS A 213 -2.81 13.70 -2.90
C HIS A 213 -3.94 14.71 -2.75
N SER A 214 -4.27 15.11 -1.52
CA SER A 214 -5.31 16.09 -1.22
C SER A 214 -4.81 17.55 -1.22
N SER A 215 -3.52 17.78 -1.47
CA SER A 215 -2.91 19.12 -1.46
C SER A 215 -3.00 19.83 -2.83
N PRO A 216 -3.03 21.18 -2.88
CA PRO A 216 -3.04 21.91 -4.14
C PRO A 216 -1.70 21.86 -4.90
N LEU A 217 -0.59 21.55 -4.23
CA LEU A 217 0.76 21.69 -4.78
C LEU A 217 1.05 20.86 -6.05
N PRO A 218 0.73 19.55 -6.14
CA PRO A 218 1.01 18.75 -7.35
C PRO A 218 0.11 19.09 -8.54
N TYR A 219 -0.95 19.90 -8.35
CA TYR A 219 -1.92 20.23 -9.40
C TYR A 219 -1.91 21.71 -9.79
N PHE A 220 -1.18 22.57 -9.08
CA PHE A 220 -1.23 24.02 -9.27
C PHE A 220 -0.72 24.47 -10.65
N TRP A 221 0.18 23.72 -11.28
CA TRP A 221 0.62 23.97 -12.66
C TRP A 221 -0.54 23.96 -13.67
N LEU A 222 -1.49 23.02 -13.56
CA LEU A 222 -2.70 22.96 -14.40
C LEU A 222 -3.58 24.20 -14.22
N PHE A 223 -3.77 24.61 -12.96
CA PHE A 223 -4.50 25.84 -12.62
C PHE A 223 -3.80 27.09 -13.18
N LEU A 224 -2.47 27.16 -13.04
CA LEU A 224 -1.66 28.27 -13.53
C LEU A 224 -1.66 28.38 -15.06
N THR A 225 -1.84 27.28 -15.81
CA THR A 225 -2.06 27.33 -17.27
C THR A 225 -3.28 28.17 -17.60
N GLY A 226 -4.44 27.87 -16.98
CA GLY A 226 -5.67 28.64 -17.14
C GLY A 226 -5.54 30.09 -16.66
N ALA A 227 -4.87 30.30 -15.52
CA ALA A 227 -4.64 31.63 -14.96
C ALA A 227 -3.77 32.51 -15.88
N THR A 228 -2.73 31.94 -16.49
CA THR A 228 -1.84 32.63 -17.43
C THR A 228 -2.61 33.10 -18.65
N VAL A 229 -3.42 32.23 -19.25
CA VAL A 229 -4.27 32.59 -20.41
C VAL A 229 -5.32 33.63 -20.03
N ALA A 230 -5.86 33.61 -18.82
CA ALA A 230 -6.77 34.65 -18.31
C ALA A 230 -6.10 36.03 -18.16
N ILE A 231 -4.86 36.09 -17.66
CA ILE A 231 -4.12 37.35 -17.46
C ILE A 231 -3.72 37.96 -18.80
N TYR A 232 -3.18 37.14 -19.70
CA TYR A 232 -2.68 37.59 -21.01
C TYR A 232 -3.73 37.47 -22.13
N TRP A 233 -5.01 37.34 -21.78
CA TRP A 233 -6.12 37.09 -22.70
C TRP A 233 -6.13 38.00 -23.94
N GLN A 234 -5.89 39.31 -23.76
CA GLN A 234 -5.91 40.25 -24.88
C GLN A 234 -4.84 39.98 -25.95
N ARG A 235 -3.72 39.34 -25.58
CA ARG A 235 -2.67 38.90 -26.51
C ARG A 235 -2.93 37.49 -27.03
N LEU A 236 -3.30 36.57 -26.14
CA LEU A 236 -3.40 35.13 -26.45
C LEU A 236 -4.73 34.72 -27.12
N LYS A 237 -5.79 35.53 -27.04
CA LYS A 237 -7.12 35.21 -27.63
C LYS A 237 -7.07 34.78 -29.09
N VAL A 238 -6.13 35.32 -29.89
CA VAL A 238 -5.95 34.99 -31.32
C VAL A 238 -5.60 33.52 -31.55
N ILE A 239 -4.96 32.88 -30.56
CA ILE A 239 -4.54 31.47 -30.61
C ILE A 239 -5.71 30.53 -30.24
N PHE A 240 -6.72 31.01 -29.50
CA PHE A 240 -7.80 30.19 -28.95
C PHE A 240 -9.16 30.39 -29.63
N VAL A 241 -9.55 31.62 -29.97
CA VAL A 241 -10.88 31.93 -30.50
C VAL A 241 -11.03 31.38 -31.92
N GLY A 242 -12.00 30.50 -32.15
CA GLY A 242 -12.25 29.88 -33.47
C GLY A 242 -11.17 28.89 -33.92
N ARG A 243 -10.26 28.46 -33.03
CA ARG A 243 -9.12 27.58 -33.35
C ARG A 243 -9.28 26.15 -32.81
N ALA A 244 -10.47 25.76 -32.36
CA ALA A 244 -10.69 24.49 -31.65
C ALA A 244 -10.24 23.26 -32.46
N ALA A 245 -10.49 23.25 -33.77
CA ALA A 245 -10.05 22.17 -34.66
C ALA A 245 -8.52 21.99 -34.68
N TRP A 246 -7.75 23.08 -34.65
CA TRP A 246 -6.28 23.03 -34.63
C TRP A 246 -5.73 22.51 -33.30
N TRP A 247 -6.34 22.94 -32.18
CA TRP A 247 -6.00 22.41 -30.86
C TRP A 247 -6.37 20.93 -30.73
N LEU A 248 -7.54 20.51 -31.23
CA LEU A 248 -7.97 19.11 -31.26
C LEU A 248 -7.05 18.25 -32.14
N LEU A 249 -6.59 18.78 -33.29
CA LEU A 249 -5.63 18.10 -34.15
C LEU A 249 -4.28 17.92 -33.44
N ALA A 250 -3.71 18.99 -32.87
CA ALA A 250 -2.45 18.90 -32.13
C ALA A 250 -2.55 17.95 -30.92
N TRP A 251 -3.69 17.97 -30.23
CA TRP A 251 -4.00 17.08 -29.13
C TRP A 251 -4.09 15.61 -29.55
N GLY A 252 -4.83 15.35 -30.64
CA GLY A 252 -5.02 14.02 -31.21
C GLY A 252 -3.74 13.43 -31.76
N VAL A 253 -2.91 14.22 -32.46
CA VAL A 253 -1.60 13.78 -32.99
C VAL A 253 -0.66 13.37 -31.85
N ILE A 254 -0.47 14.22 -30.83
CA ILE A 254 0.44 13.89 -29.72
C ILE A 254 -0.09 12.71 -28.88
N THR A 255 -1.40 12.62 -28.65
CA THR A 255 -1.99 11.46 -27.97
C THR A 255 -1.92 10.19 -28.80
N GLY A 256 -2.06 10.28 -30.13
CA GLY A 256 -1.88 9.15 -31.04
C GLY A 256 -0.43 8.63 -31.06
N LEU A 257 0.56 9.52 -31.14
CA LEU A 257 1.98 9.16 -31.03
C LEU A 257 2.31 8.50 -29.68
N TYR A 258 1.76 9.03 -28.58
CA TYR A 258 1.91 8.42 -27.25
C TYR A 258 1.22 7.05 -27.15
N PHE A 259 0.04 6.88 -27.76
CA PHE A 259 -0.66 5.60 -27.84
C PHE A 259 0.13 4.56 -28.65
N LEU A 260 0.72 4.93 -29.78
CA LEU A 260 1.61 4.04 -30.56
C LEU A 260 2.84 3.59 -29.76
N LYS A 261 3.37 4.44 -28.87
CA LYS A 261 4.52 4.13 -27.99
C LYS A 261 4.14 3.23 -26.79
N THR A 262 2.93 3.36 -26.24
CA THR A 262 2.59 2.84 -24.89
C THR A 262 1.32 1.99 -24.80
N GLY A 263 0.52 1.91 -25.86
CA GLY A 263 -0.80 1.29 -25.85
C GLY A 263 -1.86 2.03 -25.02
N SER A 264 -1.53 3.19 -24.43
CA SER A 264 -2.39 3.92 -23.50
C SER A 264 -2.76 5.31 -24.03
N THR A 265 -4.03 5.68 -23.95
CA THR A 265 -4.48 7.07 -24.19
C THR A 265 -4.58 7.89 -22.90
N ALA A 266 -4.43 7.29 -21.72
CA ALA A 266 -4.66 7.96 -20.45
C ALA A 266 -3.69 9.13 -20.22
N VAL A 267 -4.22 10.26 -19.75
CA VAL A 267 -3.43 11.40 -19.29
C VAL A 267 -3.25 11.28 -17.79
N ARG A 268 -2.21 10.57 -17.34
CA ARG A 268 -1.95 10.28 -15.92
C ARG A 268 -1.38 11.49 -15.17
N TYR A 269 -2.12 12.60 -15.12
CA TYR A 269 -1.70 13.89 -14.57
C TYR A 269 -1.23 13.89 -13.10
N ARG A 270 -1.46 12.80 -12.35
CA ARG A 270 -0.94 12.56 -10.99
C ARG A 270 0.55 12.15 -10.98
N ILE A 271 1.03 11.58 -12.07
CA ILE A 271 2.43 11.19 -12.31
C ILE A 271 2.85 11.77 -13.66
N PRO A 272 2.99 13.11 -13.77
CA PRO A 272 3.43 13.71 -15.00
C PRO A 272 4.90 13.37 -15.24
N ASP A 273 5.19 12.70 -16.35
CA ASP A 273 6.46 12.88 -17.06
C ASP A 273 6.34 14.11 -17.99
N LEU A 274 7.39 14.41 -18.77
CA LEU A 274 7.39 15.58 -19.65
C LEU A 274 6.36 15.45 -20.78
N ASP A 275 6.12 14.23 -21.28
CA ASP A 275 5.12 13.95 -22.32
C ASP A 275 3.68 14.03 -21.79
N ILE A 276 3.38 13.53 -20.60
CA ILE A 276 2.08 13.71 -19.91
C ILE A 276 1.86 15.19 -19.57
N ALA A 277 2.89 15.92 -19.15
CA ALA A 277 2.80 17.36 -18.89
C ALA A 277 2.47 18.15 -20.17
N LEU A 278 3.23 17.93 -21.26
CA LEU A 278 2.94 18.50 -22.57
C LEU A 278 1.52 18.15 -23.03
N ARG A 279 1.11 16.90 -22.83
CA ARG A 279 -0.23 16.44 -23.18
C ARG A 279 -1.31 17.20 -22.41
N ALA A 280 -1.21 17.31 -21.09
CA ALA A 280 -2.16 18.07 -20.29
C ALA A 280 -2.22 19.57 -20.66
N LEU A 281 -1.10 20.17 -21.09
CA LEU A 281 -1.05 21.55 -21.60
C LEU A 281 -1.77 21.70 -22.96
N LEU A 282 -1.63 20.74 -23.86
CA LEU A 282 -2.38 20.71 -25.13
C LEU A 282 -3.89 20.53 -24.88
N LEU A 283 -4.26 19.64 -23.95
CA LEU A 283 -5.65 19.48 -23.49
C LEU A 283 -6.20 20.77 -22.86
N ALA A 284 -5.40 21.49 -22.07
CA ALA A 284 -5.77 22.81 -21.55
C ALA A 284 -6.04 23.81 -22.69
N GLY A 285 -5.26 23.76 -23.77
CA GLY A 285 -5.50 24.56 -24.97
C GLY A 285 -6.78 24.18 -25.72
N VAL A 286 -7.06 22.89 -25.88
CA VAL A 286 -8.35 22.38 -26.41
C VAL A 286 -9.53 22.94 -25.60
N VAL A 287 -9.48 22.81 -24.27
CA VAL A 287 -10.51 23.30 -23.33
C VAL A 287 -10.74 24.79 -23.49
N LEU A 288 -9.68 25.61 -23.48
CA LEU A 288 -9.78 27.07 -23.58
C LEU A 288 -10.20 27.53 -24.98
N SER A 289 -9.88 26.78 -26.02
CA SER A 289 -10.30 27.05 -27.40
C SER A 289 -11.76 26.67 -27.65
N LEU A 290 -12.22 25.50 -27.18
CA LEU A 290 -13.63 25.10 -27.22
C LEU A 290 -14.52 26.02 -26.39
N ALA A 291 -14.03 26.52 -25.25
CA ALA A 291 -14.77 27.47 -24.43
C ALA A 291 -15.11 28.78 -25.18
N HIS A 292 -14.32 29.15 -26.18
CA HIS A 292 -14.48 30.39 -26.97
C HIS A 292 -14.69 30.12 -28.47
N SER A 293 -15.08 28.90 -28.84
CA SER A 293 -15.48 28.51 -30.20
C SER A 293 -16.94 28.06 -30.16
N TRP A 294 -17.76 28.50 -31.11
CA TRP A 294 -19.21 28.23 -31.15
C TRP A 294 -19.95 28.54 -29.81
N PRO A 295 -19.88 29.79 -29.29
CA PRO A 295 -20.40 30.15 -27.95
C PRO A 295 -21.92 30.05 -27.78
N GLN A 296 -22.64 29.75 -28.86
CA GLN A 296 -24.09 29.53 -28.85
C GLN A 296 -24.50 28.19 -28.19
N LEU A 297 -23.60 27.20 -28.15
CA LEU A 297 -23.89 25.84 -27.65
C LEU A 297 -24.30 25.82 -26.16
N SER A 298 -23.77 26.74 -25.33
CA SER A 298 -24.13 26.87 -23.92
C SER A 298 -25.41 27.67 -23.65
N GLY A 299 -26.09 28.17 -24.69
CA GLY A 299 -27.22 29.10 -24.55
C GLY A 299 -28.30 28.65 -23.55
N TRP A 300 -28.63 27.35 -23.56
CA TRP A 300 -29.63 26.74 -22.68
C TRP A 300 -29.15 26.55 -21.22
N MET A 301 -27.84 26.60 -20.96
CA MET A 301 -27.22 26.43 -19.64
C MET A 301 -26.91 27.75 -18.93
N ARG A 302 -27.11 28.91 -19.59
CA ARG A 302 -26.72 30.21 -19.02
C ARG A 302 -27.39 30.45 -17.66
N GLY A 303 -26.59 30.42 -16.60
CA GLY A 303 -27.06 30.57 -15.22
C GLY A 303 -27.61 29.30 -14.57
N ARG A 304 -27.30 28.11 -15.10
CA ARG A 304 -27.66 26.78 -14.54
C ARG A 304 -26.41 25.89 -14.48
N ASP A 305 -25.71 25.88 -13.34
CA ASP A 305 -24.43 25.18 -13.18
C ASP A 305 -24.59 23.85 -12.42
N LEU A 306 -25.16 22.84 -13.10
CA LEU A 306 -25.35 21.48 -12.58
C LEU A 306 -24.05 20.70 -12.37
N SER A 307 -22.91 21.20 -12.88
CA SER A 307 -21.64 20.45 -12.89
C SER A 307 -21.15 20.07 -11.50
N TYR A 308 -21.34 20.97 -10.52
CA TYR A 308 -20.87 20.74 -9.15
C TYR A 308 -21.72 19.72 -8.41
N GLY A 309 -23.05 19.84 -8.46
CA GLY A 309 -23.96 18.83 -7.92
C GLY A 309 -23.70 17.45 -8.51
N LEU A 310 -23.58 17.33 -9.84
CA LEU A 310 -23.30 16.03 -10.48
C LEU A 310 -21.96 15.43 -10.01
N TYR A 311 -20.94 16.28 -9.83
CA TYR A 311 -19.65 15.85 -9.30
C TYR A 311 -19.71 15.37 -7.84
N LEU A 312 -20.58 15.93 -7.00
CA LEU A 312 -20.76 15.49 -5.60
C LEU A 312 -21.61 14.21 -5.49
N PHE A 313 -22.76 14.15 -6.17
CA PHE A 313 -23.79 13.14 -5.90
C PHE A 313 -23.67 11.83 -6.71
N HIS A 314 -22.67 11.66 -7.57
CA HIS A 314 -22.58 10.48 -8.45
C HIS A 314 -22.03 9.20 -7.81
N MET A 315 -21.21 9.28 -6.75
CA MET A 315 -20.57 8.10 -6.14
C MET A 315 -21.47 7.25 -5.22
N PRO A 316 -22.37 7.81 -4.37
CA PRO A 316 -22.99 7.01 -3.31
C PRO A 316 -23.84 5.84 -3.81
N LEU A 317 -24.63 6.04 -4.87
CA LEU A 317 -25.51 5.00 -5.41
C LEU A 317 -24.75 3.85 -6.11
N PRO A 318 -23.86 4.08 -7.10
CA PRO A 318 -23.16 2.97 -7.74
C PRO A 318 -22.24 2.22 -6.79
N LEU A 319 -21.66 2.89 -5.77
CA LEU A 319 -20.88 2.19 -4.74
C LEU A 319 -21.77 1.34 -3.82
N GLY A 320 -22.97 1.82 -3.46
CA GLY A 320 -23.92 1.03 -2.67
C GLY A 320 -24.44 -0.19 -3.41
N LEU A 321 -24.73 -0.04 -4.71
CA LEU A 321 -25.08 -1.14 -5.61
C LEU A 321 -23.92 -2.15 -5.79
N TYR A 322 -22.69 -1.67 -5.92
CA TYR A 322 -21.49 -2.52 -5.97
C TYR A 322 -21.39 -3.41 -4.71
N TYR A 323 -21.45 -2.82 -3.51
CA TYR A 323 -21.38 -3.61 -2.27
C TYR A 323 -22.63 -4.45 -2.00
N ALA A 324 -23.79 -4.11 -2.58
CA ALA A 324 -24.97 -4.98 -2.61
C ALA A 324 -24.82 -6.19 -3.57
N GLY A 325 -23.68 -6.33 -4.28
CA GLY A 325 -23.45 -7.37 -5.29
C GLY A 325 -24.19 -7.14 -6.61
N MET A 326 -24.74 -5.95 -6.83
CA MET A 326 -25.54 -5.59 -8.02
C MET A 326 -24.64 -4.99 -9.11
N THR A 327 -23.77 -5.81 -9.71
CA THR A 327 -22.80 -5.42 -10.74
C THR A 327 -23.13 -5.99 -12.13
N GLY A 328 -22.36 -5.60 -13.15
CA GLY A 328 -22.42 -6.10 -14.53
C GLY A 328 -23.59 -5.58 -15.39
N GLN A 329 -24.66 -5.09 -14.78
CA GLN A 329 -25.89 -4.71 -15.50
C GLN A 329 -25.85 -3.24 -15.96
N ALA A 330 -25.76 -3.01 -17.28
CA ALA A 330 -25.64 -1.65 -17.84
C ALA A 330 -26.80 -0.70 -17.47
N TRP A 331 -28.02 -1.21 -17.28
CA TRP A 331 -29.16 -0.37 -16.88
C TRP A 331 -28.98 0.23 -15.46
N LEU A 332 -28.30 -0.46 -14.54
CA LEU A 332 -27.96 0.06 -13.21
C LEU A 332 -27.00 1.25 -13.31
N ALA A 333 -26.07 1.23 -14.26
CA ALA A 333 -25.16 2.35 -14.51
C ALA A 333 -25.91 3.57 -15.07
N TRP A 334 -26.77 3.38 -16.05
CA TRP A 334 -27.60 4.47 -16.58
C TRP A 334 -28.61 5.01 -15.56
N ALA A 335 -29.21 4.14 -14.74
CA ALA A 335 -30.09 4.55 -13.64
C ALA A 335 -29.31 5.33 -12.56
N SER A 336 -28.09 4.90 -12.22
CA SER A 336 -27.22 5.60 -11.26
C SER A 336 -26.86 7.01 -11.74
N LEU A 337 -26.50 7.16 -13.02
CA LEU A 337 -26.25 8.46 -13.64
C LEU A 337 -27.52 9.34 -13.64
N LEU A 338 -28.68 8.78 -13.98
CA LEU A 338 -29.95 9.49 -13.96
C LEU A 338 -30.30 10.01 -12.54
N VAL A 339 -30.14 9.19 -11.51
CA VAL A 339 -30.34 9.61 -10.11
C VAL A 339 -29.34 10.70 -9.73
N ALA A 340 -28.06 10.58 -10.10
CA ALA A 340 -27.06 11.62 -9.84
C ALA A 340 -27.43 12.96 -10.53
N PHE A 341 -27.99 12.92 -11.74
CA PHE A 341 -28.52 14.10 -12.43
C PHE A 341 -29.73 14.72 -11.72
N VAL A 342 -30.67 13.91 -11.23
CA VAL A 342 -31.83 14.40 -10.48
C VAL A 342 -31.38 15.05 -9.17
N LEU A 343 -30.48 14.41 -8.41
CA LEU A 343 -29.89 14.98 -7.20
C LEU A 343 -29.14 16.28 -7.48
N ALA A 344 -28.38 16.36 -8.58
CA ALA A 344 -27.72 17.60 -9.00
C ALA A 344 -28.72 18.73 -9.32
N ALA A 345 -29.83 18.42 -9.99
CA ALA A 345 -30.88 19.39 -10.30
C ALA A 345 -31.63 19.88 -9.05
N LEU A 346 -31.90 18.97 -8.10
CA LEU A 346 -32.50 19.31 -6.80
C LEU A 346 -31.53 20.16 -5.95
N SER A 347 -30.26 19.78 -5.84
CA SER A 347 -29.21 20.58 -5.20
C SER A 347 -29.12 21.99 -5.80
N TRP A 348 -29.10 22.09 -7.13
CA TRP A 348 -29.02 23.37 -7.81
C TRP A 348 -30.22 24.28 -7.50
N THR A 349 -31.44 23.73 -7.56
CA THR A 349 -32.68 24.50 -7.39
C THR A 349 -32.98 24.86 -5.94
N LEU A 350 -32.73 23.94 -4.99
CA LEU A 350 -33.09 24.08 -3.59
C LEU A 350 -31.97 24.69 -2.73
N VAL A 351 -30.70 24.52 -3.10
CA VAL A 351 -29.55 24.87 -2.25
C VAL A 351 -28.55 25.82 -2.93
N GLU A 352 -27.97 25.44 -4.07
CA GLU A 352 -26.88 26.21 -4.69
C GLU A 352 -27.35 27.56 -5.27
N ALA A 353 -28.42 27.57 -6.06
CA ALA A 353 -28.92 28.81 -6.65
C ALA A 353 -29.47 29.79 -5.59
N PRO A 354 -30.23 29.37 -4.56
CA PRO A 354 -30.58 30.23 -3.43
C PRO A 354 -29.37 30.81 -2.70
N ALA A 355 -28.36 29.99 -2.37
CA ALA A 355 -27.15 30.48 -1.70
C ALA A 355 -26.38 31.50 -2.56
N LEU A 356 -26.26 31.26 -3.87
CA LEU A 356 -25.61 32.18 -4.80
C LEU A 356 -26.36 33.53 -4.98
N ARG A 357 -27.67 33.61 -4.68
CA ARG A 357 -28.41 34.88 -4.64
C ARG A 357 -27.97 35.80 -3.50
N LEU A 358 -27.34 35.28 -2.44
CA LEU A 358 -26.83 36.09 -1.31
C LEU A 358 -25.56 36.89 -1.67
N ARG A 359 -24.91 36.57 -2.79
CA ARG A 359 -23.66 37.18 -3.26
C ARG A 359 -23.62 38.72 -3.32
N PRO A 360 -24.70 39.46 -3.67
CA PRO A 360 -24.68 40.92 -3.66
C PRO A 360 -24.45 41.52 -2.26
N HIS A 361 -25.04 40.93 -1.23
CA HIS A 361 -24.97 41.41 0.16
C HIS A 361 -23.54 41.34 0.72
N LEU A 362 -22.76 40.32 0.32
CA LEU A 362 -21.32 40.22 0.65
C LEU A 362 -20.48 41.41 0.19
N SER A 363 -20.98 42.24 -0.73
CA SER A 363 -20.28 43.43 -1.22
C SER A 363 -20.68 44.75 -0.57
N GLN A 364 -21.62 44.72 0.38
CA GLN A 364 -22.02 45.88 1.20
C GLN A 364 -21.35 45.87 2.59
N ALA A 365 -20.86 44.72 3.06
CA ALA A 365 -20.11 44.60 4.31
C ALA A 365 -18.68 45.15 4.17
N HIS A 366 -18.50 46.44 4.49
CA HIS A 366 -17.19 47.09 4.57
C HIS A 366 -16.42 46.66 5.84
N LEU A 367 -15.82 45.45 5.85
CA LEU A 367 -14.82 45.12 6.85
C LEU A 367 -13.56 45.98 6.63
N GLY A 368 -13.36 46.94 7.53
CA GLY A 368 -12.39 48.05 7.43
C GLY A 368 -10.91 47.70 7.59
N TRP A 369 -10.47 46.48 7.27
CA TRP A 369 -9.06 46.12 7.30
C TRP A 369 -8.36 46.48 5.99
N GLN A 370 -7.73 47.65 5.97
CA GLN A 370 -6.77 48.02 4.93
C GLN A 370 -5.40 47.41 5.28
N LEU A 371 -4.96 46.41 4.50
CA LEU A 371 -3.57 45.96 4.52
C LEU A 371 -2.62 47.17 4.33
N PRO A 372 -1.51 47.26 5.07
CA PRO A 372 -0.62 48.43 5.03
C PRO A 372 -0.14 48.69 3.60
N ARG A 373 -0.36 49.93 3.13
CA ARG A 373 0.01 50.36 1.78
C ARG A 373 1.51 50.64 1.70
N ILE A 374 2.31 49.60 1.47
CA ILE A 374 3.73 49.75 1.12
C ILE A 374 3.85 50.66 -0.11
N SER A 375 4.73 51.67 -0.04
CA SER A 375 4.82 52.69 -1.08
C SER A 375 5.41 52.14 -2.39
N VAL A 376 4.99 52.71 -3.51
CA VAL A 376 5.50 52.33 -4.84
C VAL A 376 6.92 52.89 -5.08
N ALA A 377 7.34 53.91 -4.31
CA ALA A 377 8.70 54.45 -4.38
C ALA A 377 9.71 53.45 -3.79
N ASP A 378 9.43 52.92 -2.60
CA ASP A 378 10.29 51.94 -1.94
C ASP A 378 10.44 50.69 -2.81
N LEU A 379 9.33 50.09 -3.24
CA LEU A 379 9.34 48.86 -4.03
C LEU A 379 9.96 49.03 -5.44
N ARG A 380 10.11 50.26 -5.95
CA ARG A 380 10.90 50.54 -7.17
C ARG A 380 12.40 50.52 -6.88
N LEU A 381 12.84 51.09 -5.75
CA LEU A 381 14.22 51.03 -5.28
C LEU A 381 14.66 49.56 -5.08
N TRP A 382 13.76 48.75 -4.52
CA TRP A 382 13.95 47.32 -4.32
C TRP A 382 13.72 46.48 -5.58
N ARG A 383 13.35 47.04 -6.75
CA ARG A 383 12.97 46.24 -7.93
C ARG A 383 14.09 45.35 -8.50
N PRO A 384 15.35 45.79 -8.68
CA PRO A 384 16.44 44.87 -9.05
C PRO A 384 16.78 43.93 -7.89
N ARG A 385 16.57 44.32 -6.63
CA ARG A 385 16.73 43.44 -5.46
C ARG A 385 15.61 42.39 -5.35
N LEU A 386 14.41 42.66 -5.84
CA LEU A 386 13.27 41.74 -5.86
C LEU A 386 13.29 40.80 -7.06
N LEU A 387 13.81 41.26 -8.22
CA LEU A 387 14.17 40.36 -9.32
C LEU A 387 15.41 39.52 -8.95
N GLY A 388 16.38 40.13 -8.26
CA GLY A 388 17.51 39.44 -7.63
C GLY A 388 17.04 38.39 -6.63
N VAL A 389 16.17 38.73 -5.68
CA VAL A 389 15.56 37.83 -4.69
C VAL A 389 14.58 36.84 -5.33
N ALA A 390 13.97 37.12 -6.49
CA ALA A 390 13.18 36.15 -7.24
C ALA A 390 14.05 35.17 -8.04
N ALA A 391 15.17 35.63 -8.61
CA ALA A 391 16.16 34.78 -9.26
C ALA A 391 16.96 33.96 -8.23
N LEU A 392 17.30 34.56 -7.09
CA LEU A 392 17.80 33.87 -5.89
C LEU A 392 16.72 32.98 -5.28
N MET A 393 15.42 33.30 -5.28
CA MET A 393 14.42 32.34 -4.84
C MET A 393 14.19 31.22 -5.84
N VAL A 394 14.31 31.45 -7.16
CA VAL A 394 14.27 30.36 -8.14
C VAL A 394 15.52 29.50 -7.95
N ALA A 395 16.72 30.09 -7.98
CA ALA A 395 17.99 29.40 -7.78
C ALA A 395 18.08 28.74 -6.40
N SER A 396 17.48 29.33 -5.36
CA SER A 396 17.30 28.80 -4.00
C SER A 396 15.93 28.16 -3.79
N LEU A 397 15.20 27.74 -4.82
CA LEU A 397 14.08 26.77 -4.75
C LEU A 397 14.35 25.57 -5.66
N THR A 398 15.13 25.73 -6.73
CA THR A 398 15.93 24.62 -7.28
C THR A 398 17.03 24.24 -6.30
N ALA A 399 17.68 25.19 -5.61
CA ALA A 399 18.51 24.85 -4.45
C ALA A 399 17.67 24.58 -3.20
N LEU A 400 16.49 25.15 -2.91
CA LEU A 400 15.58 24.50 -1.91
C LEU A 400 14.87 23.22 -2.43
N ALA A 401 15.35 22.66 -3.54
CA ALA A 401 15.12 21.27 -3.97
C ALA A 401 16.42 20.43 -4.05
N VAL A 402 17.61 21.04 -4.01
CA VAL A 402 18.95 20.39 -4.14
C VAL A 402 19.87 20.66 -2.91
N SER A 403 19.47 21.58 -2.03
CA SER A 403 20.20 22.23 -0.93
C SER A 403 19.26 22.73 0.20
N ARG A 404 17.97 22.36 0.20
CA ARG A 404 17.14 22.40 1.44
C ARG A 404 17.62 21.36 2.45
N SER A 405 18.69 20.65 2.13
CA SER A 405 19.55 19.84 2.97
C SER A 405 20.66 20.62 3.69
N THR A 406 20.87 21.93 3.42
CA THR A 406 22.06 22.66 3.95
C THR A 406 21.94 24.17 4.26
N LEU A 407 20.80 24.85 4.03
CA LEU A 407 20.70 26.33 4.13
C LEU A 407 19.75 26.89 5.22
N LEU A 408 19.27 26.06 6.14
CA LEU A 408 18.47 26.49 7.31
C LEU A 408 19.23 26.28 8.62
N ASP A 409 20.55 26.20 8.51
CA ASP A 409 21.36 25.45 9.44
C ASP A 409 22.03 26.42 10.42
N LEU A 410 21.70 26.31 11.71
CA LEU A 410 22.41 27.04 12.74
C LEU A 410 23.71 26.31 13.02
N HIS A 411 24.84 27.01 12.95
CA HIS A 411 26.17 26.43 13.14
C HIS A 411 26.79 26.80 14.50
N GLY A 412 27.60 25.90 15.06
CA GLY A 412 28.38 26.16 16.27
C GLY A 412 27.54 26.32 17.54
N PRO A 413 27.96 27.14 18.53
CA PRO A 413 27.31 27.23 19.84
C PRO A 413 25.82 27.60 19.79
N SER A 414 25.43 28.47 18.84
CA SER A 414 24.03 28.89 18.65
C SER A 414 23.11 27.74 18.21
N ALA A 415 23.67 26.68 17.62
CA ALA A 415 22.92 25.46 17.29
C ALA A 415 22.47 24.71 18.56
N LEU A 416 23.36 24.65 19.57
CA LEU A 416 23.09 23.97 20.84
C LEU A 416 22.04 24.72 21.66
N GLU A 417 22.19 26.04 21.79
CA GLU A 417 21.22 26.87 22.52
C GLU A 417 19.80 26.77 21.93
N HIS A 418 19.68 26.66 20.60
CA HIS A 418 18.39 26.59 19.93
C HIS A 418 17.76 25.18 19.94
N PHE A 419 18.57 24.12 19.90
CA PHE A 419 18.07 22.73 19.95
C PHE A 419 17.68 22.30 21.37
N PHE A 420 18.50 22.62 22.38
CA PHE A 420 18.23 22.23 23.76
C PHE A 420 17.39 23.27 24.52
N GLY A 421 17.57 24.57 24.26
CA GLY A 421 16.92 25.64 25.03
C GLY A 421 17.50 25.85 26.44
N HIS A 422 17.38 27.08 26.95
CA HIS A 422 18.00 27.49 28.21
C HIS A 422 17.51 26.73 29.47
N ASP A 423 16.29 26.19 29.45
CA ASP A 423 15.64 25.55 30.62
C ASP A 423 15.56 24.01 30.54
N SER A 424 16.29 23.36 29.64
CA SER A 424 16.24 21.89 29.45
C SER A 424 16.71 21.04 30.63
N GLY A 425 17.40 21.64 31.61
CA GLY A 425 18.02 20.92 32.72
C GLY A 425 19.23 20.06 32.33
N LEU A 426 19.65 20.13 31.06
CA LEU A 426 20.83 19.47 30.49
C LEU A 426 21.93 20.51 30.27
N ARG A 427 23.13 20.23 30.78
CA ARG A 427 24.33 21.01 30.50
C ARG A 427 25.11 20.36 29.36
N VAL A 428 25.12 21.04 28.22
CA VAL A 428 25.75 20.55 26.99
C VAL A 428 27.16 21.13 26.84
N GLN A 429 28.14 20.29 26.52
CA GLN A 429 29.54 20.67 26.40
C GLN A 429 30.19 20.06 25.14
N PRO A 430 30.74 20.88 24.22
CA PRO A 430 31.54 20.36 23.10
C PRO A 430 32.84 19.72 23.60
N TYR A 431 33.19 18.58 23.04
CA TYR A 431 34.42 17.83 23.31
C TYR A 431 35.34 17.94 22.09
N GLN A 432 36.52 18.55 22.25
CA GLN A 432 37.50 18.81 21.18
C GLN A 432 36.96 19.49 19.89
N ASN A 433 35.98 20.40 20.04
CA ASN A 433 35.43 21.25 18.97
C ASN A 433 34.92 20.50 17.71
N PRO A 434 33.82 19.73 17.81
CA PRO A 434 33.13 19.19 16.63
C PRO A 434 32.48 20.32 15.82
N ASP A 435 32.24 20.05 14.54
CA ASP A 435 31.31 20.82 13.73
C ASP A 435 29.87 20.50 14.14
N LEU A 436 29.12 21.55 14.49
CA LEU A 436 27.75 21.45 14.99
C LEU A 436 26.82 22.20 14.04
N VAL A 437 25.76 21.52 13.59
CA VAL A 437 24.89 21.96 12.48
C VAL A 437 23.44 21.56 12.77
N LEU A 438 22.56 22.51 13.12
CA LEU A 438 21.14 22.24 13.39
C LEU A 438 20.31 22.37 12.11
N HIS A 439 20.00 21.25 11.47
CA HIS A 439 19.28 21.18 10.19
C HIS A 439 17.80 20.80 10.38
N ARG A 440 16.86 21.68 10.00
CA ARG A 440 15.39 21.46 10.05
C ARG A 440 14.78 21.07 11.42
N GLY A 441 15.54 21.12 12.49
CA GLY A 441 15.14 20.68 13.82
C GLY A 441 16.00 19.55 14.37
N ASP A 442 16.81 18.88 13.53
CA ASP A 442 17.73 17.82 13.94
C ASP A 442 19.15 18.41 14.13
N LEU A 443 19.81 18.17 15.26
CA LEU A 443 21.18 18.63 15.52
C LEU A 443 22.21 17.60 15.00
N GLN A 444 22.88 17.92 13.89
CA GLN A 444 24.03 17.19 13.40
C GLN A 444 25.32 17.60 14.14
N ILE A 445 26.12 16.59 14.46
CA ILE A 445 27.46 16.64 15.04
C ILE A 445 28.37 15.90 14.07
N SER A 446 29.46 16.54 13.63
CA SER A 446 30.45 15.92 12.76
C SER A 446 31.87 16.37 13.13
N SER A 447 32.87 15.65 12.63
CA SER A 447 34.27 16.08 12.70
C SER A 447 35.06 15.50 11.54
N ASP A 448 35.98 16.30 10.99
CA ASP A 448 36.89 15.89 9.92
C ASP A 448 38.23 15.33 10.46
N MET A 449 38.51 15.46 11.76
CA MET A 449 39.68 14.88 12.44
C MET A 449 39.32 14.28 13.81
N GLY A 450 40.32 13.64 14.46
CA GLY A 450 40.17 12.80 15.66
C GLY A 450 39.57 13.46 16.92
N PRO A 451 39.45 12.70 18.02
CA PRO A 451 38.20 12.52 18.75
C PRO A 451 37.52 13.79 19.23
N ALA A 452 36.56 14.26 18.44
CA ALA A 452 35.66 15.35 18.76
C ALA A 452 34.20 14.86 18.91
N GLY A 453 33.39 15.57 19.69
CA GLY A 453 32.07 15.08 20.12
C GLY A 453 31.26 16.05 20.96
N LEU A 454 30.10 15.59 21.42
CA LEU A 454 29.17 16.36 22.25
C LEU A 454 28.84 15.62 23.54
N GLY A 455 29.14 16.22 24.68
CA GLY A 455 28.77 15.74 26.01
C GLY A 455 27.44 16.33 26.47
N LEU A 456 26.53 15.47 26.93
CA LEU A 456 25.26 15.81 27.56
C LEU A 456 25.34 15.45 29.04
N VAL A 457 25.34 16.46 29.92
CA VAL A 457 25.48 16.27 31.37
C VAL A 457 24.17 16.62 32.08
N VAL A 458 23.64 15.69 32.88
CA VAL A 458 22.55 15.95 33.82
C VAL A 458 23.17 16.34 35.17
N GLU A 459 22.88 17.53 35.67
CA GLU A 459 23.46 18.00 36.94
C GLU A 459 22.68 17.49 38.18
N PRO A 460 23.36 17.16 39.31
CA PRO A 460 22.75 16.60 40.53
C PRO A 460 21.61 17.41 41.19
N ARG A 461 21.40 18.66 40.80
CA ARG A 461 20.42 19.57 41.45
C ARG A 461 18.97 19.33 41.01
N GLN A 462 18.72 18.41 40.06
CA GLN A 462 17.39 18.04 39.60
C GLN A 462 16.63 17.19 40.62
N GLN A 463 15.43 17.62 41.04
CA GLN A 463 14.61 16.91 42.04
C GLN A 463 13.72 15.81 41.42
N GLY A 464 13.85 14.58 41.94
CA GLY A 464 13.06 13.41 41.54
C GLY A 464 13.59 12.71 40.28
N THR A 465 13.13 11.47 40.04
CA THR A 465 13.60 10.65 38.91
C THR A 465 13.31 11.35 37.57
N ARG A 466 14.27 11.28 36.65
CA ARG A 466 14.17 11.88 35.31
C ARG A 466 14.41 10.83 34.24
N LYS A 467 13.75 10.94 33.09
CA LYS A 467 14.04 10.15 31.90
C LYS A 467 14.69 11.04 30.85
N LEU A 468 15.94 10.76 30.50
CA LEU A 468 16.67 11.35 29.39
C LEU A 468 16.41 10.50 28.15
N GLU A 469 15.64 11.01 27.20
CA GLU A 469 15.43 10.39 25.90
C GLU A 469 16.21 11.17 24.84
N LEU A 470 16.89 10.45 23.94
CA LEU A 470 17.65 10.96 22.82
C LEU A 470 17.32 10.11 21.59
N ILE A 471 16.90 10.71 20.49
CA ILE A 471 16.70 10.03 19.21
C ILE A 471 17.78 10.53 18.26
N GLY A 472 18.51 9.63 17.61
CA GLY A 472 19.55 10.03 16.65
C GLY A 472 19.79 9.01 15.54
N ARG A 473 20.59 9.40 14.54
CA ARG A 473 20.97 8.58 13.38
C ARG A 473 22.37 8.91 12.85
N GLN A 474 23.08 7.91 12.37
CA GLN A 474 24.38 8.00 11.73
C GLN A 474 24.20 8.40 10.25
N LEU A 475 24.98 9.37 9.76
CA LEU A 475 24.92 9.81 8.34
C LEU A 475 26.08 9.30 7.48
N GLY A 476 27.18 8.88 8.11
CA GLY A 476 28.38 8.35 7.44
C GLY A 476 28.54 6.85 7.64
N ALA A 477 29.42 6.22 6.84
CA ALA A 477 29.73 4.80 6.99
C ALA A 477 30.54 4.45 8.27
N GLN A 478 31.20 5.44 8.88
CA GLN A 478 32.05 5.23 10.06
C GLN A 478 31.21 5.20 11.35
N PRO A 479 31.41 4.19 12.23
CA PRO A 479 30.62 4.01 13.44
C PRO A 479 30.87 5.13 14.46
N VAL A 480 29.80 5.58 15.12
CA VAL A 480 29.85 6.62 16.14
C VAL A 480 29.72 6.01 17.52
N SER A 481 30.58 6.42 18.45
CA SER A 481 30.69 5.89 19.80
C SER A 481 29.92 6.74 20.81
N GLY A 482 29.20 6.09 21.70
CA GLY A 482 28.63 6.64 22.92
C GLY A 482 29.46 6.21 24.12
N ARG A 483 29.77 7.14 25.01
CA ARG A 483 30.36 6.88 26.32
C ARG A 483 29.44 7.40 27.41
N LEU A 484 28.92 6.51 28.24
CA LEU A 484 28.09 6.84 29.40
C LEU A 484 28.92 6.74 30.68
N THR A 485 28.95 7.82 31.46
CA THR A 485 29.56 7.89 32.79
C THR A 485 28.48 8.27 33.79
N ILE A 486 28.40 7.51 34.90
CA ILE A 486 27.46 7.74 36.00
C ILE A 486 28.30 7.77 37.28
N ASP A 487 28.01 8.70 38.20
CA ASP A 487 28.75 8.96 39.46
C ASP A 487 29.68 7.83 39.96
N GLY A 488 30.99 8.04 39.78
CA GLY A 488 32.05 7.15 40.31
C GLY A 488 32.16 5.77 39.65
N GLN A 489 31.30 5.41 38.70
CA GLN A 489 31.37 4.16 37.95
C GLN A 489 32.34 4.26 36.75
N PRO A 490 32.99 3.16 36.35
CA PRO A 490 33.76 3.12 35.11
C PRO A 490 32.87 3.42 33.90
N SER A 491 33.37 4.25 32.99
CA SER A 491 32.64 4.64 31.78
C SER A 491 32.29 3.44 30.91
N THR A 492 31.01 3.33 30.54
CA THR A 492 30.50 2.29 29.64
C THR A 492 30.52 2.81 28.21
N TYR A 493 31.11 2.03 27.29
CA TYR A 493 31.23 2.39 25.87
C TYR A 493 30.30 1.51 25.04
N PHE A 494 29.58 2.13 24.11
CA PHE A 494 28.62 1.48 23.23
C PHE A 494 28.59 2.19 21.88
N ARG A 495 28.01 1.58 20.85
CA ARG A 495 27.78 2.27 19.57
C ARG A 495 26.50 3.09 19.67
N MET A 496 26.52 4.33 19.20
CA MET A 496 25.30 5.14 19.15
C MET A 496 24.29 4.51 18.18
N PRO A 497 23.02 4.30 18.60
CA PRO A 497 22.01 3.63 17.79
C PRO A 497 21.38 4.58 16.77
N ASP A 498 20.94 4.01 15.64
CA ASP A 498 20.07 4.69 14.69
C ASP A 498 18.61 4.57 15.17
N GLY A 499 18.24 5.37 16.17
CA GLY A 499 16.92 5.34 16.80
C GLY A 499 16.88 5.95 18.21
N PRO A 500 15.86 5.61 19.01
CA PRO A 500 15.70 6.10 20.38
C PRO A 500 16.62 5.39 21.38
N LEU A 501 17.49 6.18 22.03
CA LEU A 501 18.20 5.86 23.26
C LEU A 501 17.46 6.47 24.45
N SER A 502 17.19 5.71 25.50
CA SER A 502 16.57 6.25 26.72
C SER A 502 17.28 5.81 27.99
N LEU A 503 17.60 6.76 28.85
CA LEU A 503 18.32 6.59 30.11
C LEU A 503 17.47 7.12 31.27
N THR A 504 17.29 6.33 32.31
CA THR A 504 16.62 6.76 33.55
C THR A 504 17.66 7.27 34.53
N VAL A 505 17.58 8.54 34.91
CA VAL A 505 18.48 9.20 35.84
C VAL A 505 17.83 9.23 37.23
N ALA A 506 18.49 8.59 38.19
CA ALA A 506 18.07 8.58 39.58
C ALA A 506 18.18 9.99 40.21
N PRO A 507 17.37 10.31 41.24
CA PRO A 507 17.43 11.61 41.91
C PRO A 507 18.83 11.88 42.47
N GLY A 508 19.43 13.01 42.11
CA GLY A 508 20.74 13.43 42.64
C GLY A 508 21.97 12.84 41.95
N ALA A 509 21.83 11.93 40.98
CA ALA A 509 22.97 11.36 40.26
C ALA A 509 23.46 12.27 39.11
N GLN A 510 24.78 12.47 38.99
CA GLN A 510 25.39 13.05 37.80
C GLN A 510 25.55 11.98 36.72
N VAL A 511 25.06 12.29 35.51
CA VAL A 511 25.17 11.42 34.33
C VAL A 511 25.72 12.22 33.16
N GLU A 512 26.82 11.75 32.57
CA GLU A 512 27.43 12.29 31.35
C GLU A 512 27.28 11.27 30.21
N LEU A 513 26.66 11.68 29.11
CA LEU A 513 26.65 10.94 27.85
C LEU A 513 27.48 11.71 26.81
N LEU A 514 28.64 11.19 26.44
CA LEU A 514 29.50 11.73 25.39
C LEU A 514 29.30 10.97 24.07
N ILE A 515 28.92 11.69 23.01
CA ILE A 515 28.79 11.20 21.64
C ILE A 515 30.03 11.64 20.86
N TYR A 516 30.85 10.71 20.37
CA TYR A 516 32.11 11.04 19.67
C TYR A 516 32.56 9.91 18.72
N ALA A 517 33.56 10.16 17.87
CA ALA A 517 34.32 9.10 17.21
C ALA A 517 35.77 9.53 17.00
N ASP A 518 36.71 8.57 17.01
CA ASP A 518 38.15 8.81 16.81
C ASP A 518 38.54 9.02 15.32
N VAL A 519 37.59 8.85 14.40
CA VAL A 519 37.73 8.96 12.95
C VAL A 519 36.66 9.93 12.39
N PRO A 520 36.80 10.43 11.14
CA PRO A 520 35.82 11.35 10.58
C PRO A 520 34.41 10.76 10.55
N TYR A 521 33.44 11.48 11.10
CA TYR A 521 32.08 10.97 11.31
C TYR A 521 31.02 12.07 11.20
N ALA A 522 29.77 11.64 11.05
CA ALA A 522 28.60 12.51 11.14
C ALA A 522 27.44 11.75 11.82
N TYR A 523 26.89 12.33 12.88
CA TYR A 523 25.79 11.81 13.68
C TYR A 523 24.74 12.90 13.88
N VAL A 524 23.46 12.56 13.83
CA VAL A 524 22.33 13.48 13.96
C VAL A 524 21.56 13.15 15.22
N ILE A 525 21.10 14.16 15.94
CA ILE A 525 20.18 14.05 17.06
C ILE A 525 18.86 14.72 16.66
N GLU A 526 17.82 13.93 16.44
CA GLU A 526 16.51 14.38 15.98
C GLU A 526 15.64 14.93 17.12
N LYS A 527 15.83 14.41 18.34
CA LYS A 527 15.09 14.84 19.53
C LYS A 527 15.86 14.55 20.81
N THR A 528 15.85 15.48 21.76
CA THR A 528 16.23 15.21 23.17
C THR A 528 15.15 15.72 24.12
N SER A 529 14.94 15.00 25.22
CA SER A 529 14.08 15.48 26.31
C SER A 529 14.47 14.87 27.65
N LEU A 530 14.55 15.71 28.69
CA LEU A 530 14.72 15.30 30.08
C LEU A 530 13.40 15.53 30.83
N THR A 531 12.63 14.47 31.07
CA THR A 531 11.26 14.59 31.61
C THR A 531 11.15 14.05 33.03
N ALA A 532 10.31 14.69 33.86
CA ALA A 532 9.91 14.17 35.17
C ALA A 532 9.04 12.92 34.98
N CYS A 533 9.42 11.82 35.63
CA CYS A 533 8.80 10.52 35.40
C CYS A 533 8.30 9.94 36.73
N SER A 534 7.01 10.11 37.02
CA SER A 534 6.33 9.53 38.18
C SER A 534 6.26 8.00 38.09
N ASP A 535 6.17 7.48 36.88
CA ASP A 535 5.89 6.08 36.57
C ASP A 535 7.18 5.32 36.22
N CYS A 536 8.34 5.98 36.33
CA CYS A 536 9.65 5.33 36.21
C CYS A 536 9.93 4.56 37.49
N VAL A 537 9.54 3.28 37.46
CA VAL A 537 9.87 2.28 38.47
C VAL A 537 11.38 2.34 38.76
N VAL A 538 11.74 2.70 39.99
CA VAL A 538 13.08 2.43 40.51
C VAL A 538 13.22 0.92 40.57
N ASP A 539 14.29 0.39 39.97
CA ASP A 539 14.40 -1.02 39.63
C ASP A 539 14.19 -1.91 40.87
N GLY A 540 13.10 -2.67 40.86
CA GLY A 540 12.49 -3.16 42.10
C GLY A 540 11.41 -4.20 41.94
N GLN A 541 11.27 -4.82 40.76
CA GLN A 541 10.68 -6.16 40.52
C GLN A 541 10.69 -6.50 39.02
N GLN A 542 11.88 -6.65 38.43
CA GLN A 542 12.03 -7.41 37.19
C GLN A 542 12.36 -8.87 37.54
N THR A 543 11.46 -9.79 37.22
CA THR A 543 11.81 -11.20 37.11
C THR A 543 12.54 -11.41 35.78
N SER A 544 13.76 -11.94 35.85
CA SER A 544 14.64 -12.18 34.71
C SER A 544 15.09 -13.65 34.65
N GLY A 545 15.59 -14.08 33.50
CA GLY A 545 15.97 -15.47 33.26
C GLY A 545 14.76 -16.42 33.23
N LEU A 546 14.96 -17.70 33.58
CA LEU A 546 13.90 -18.72 33.46
C LEU A 546 12.68 -18.45 34.34
N ALA A 547 12.85 -17.81 35.50
CA ALA A 547 11.74 -17.39 36.36
C ALA A 547 10.78 -16.41 35.65
N ALA A 548 11.29 -15.56 34.74
CA ALA A 548 10.47 -14.68 33.92
C ALA A 548 9.55 -15.47 32.99
N ALA A 549 10.07 -16.56 32.39
CA ALA A 549 9.29 -17.41 31.50
C ALA A 549 8.29 -18.28 32.27
N TRP A 550 8.69 -18.91 33.38
CA TRP A 550 7.76 -19.71 34.20
C TRP A 550 6.61 -18.87 34.76
N HIS A 551 6.84 -17.60 35.11
CA HIS A 551 5.76 -16.70 35.53
C HIS A 551 4.83 -16.27 34.38
N PHE A 552 5.33 -16.22 33.13
CA PHE A 552 4.51 -15.93 31.95
C PHE A 552 3.65 -17.12 31.50
N PHE A 553 4.25 -18.31 31.42
CA PHE A 553 3.55 -19.52 30.98
C PHE A 553 2.71 -20.17 32.10
N GLY A 554 3.14 -20.05 33.35
CA GLY A 554 2.57 -20.75 34.52
C GLY A 554 3.26 -22.09 34.77
N GLU A 555 3.55 -22.40 36.03
CA GLU A 555 4.28 -23.63 36.44
C GLU A 555 3.48 -24.91 36.10
N ASP A 556 2.16 -24.88 36.19
CA ASP A 556 1.24 -26.00 35.87
C ASP A 556 0.77 -26.02 34.39
N SER A 557 1.38 -25.23 33.50
CA SER A 557 0.92 -25.07 32.11
C SER A 557 1.00 -26.34 31.25
N GLY A 558 1.78 -27.34 31.67
CA GLY A 558 2.09 -28.52 30.85
C GLY A 558 3.11 -28.24 29.74
N LEU A 559 3.77 -27.07 29.76
CA LEU A 559 4.78 -26.64 28.81
C LEU A 559 6.16 -26.57 29.48
N ALA A 560 7.09 -27.40 29.04
CA ALA A 560 8.49 -27.34 29.48
C ALA A 560 9.24 -26.25 28.69
N VAL A 561 9.74 -25.24 29.39
CA VAL A 561 10.48 -24.12 28.79
C VAL A 561 11.98 -24.37 28.89
N GLN A 562 12.70 -24.31 27.77
CA GLN A 562 14.13 -24.58 27.67
C GLN A 562 14.86 -23.42 26.98
N PRO A 563 15.94 -22.85 27.56
CA PRO A 563 16.69 -21.79 26.90
C PRO A 563 17.58 -22.38 25.81
N TYR A 564 17.50 -21.83 24.60
CA TYR A 564 18.43 -22.17 23.52
C TYR A 564 19.65 -21.25 23.60
N ARG A 565 20.78 -21.82 24.05
CA ARG A 565 21.99 -21.09 24.44
C ARG A 565 21.71 -20.08 25.57
N THR A 566 22.13 -18.82 25.41
CA THR A 566 22.07 -17.78 26.45
C THR A 566 21.13 -16.63 26.04
N PRO A 567 19.80 -16.85 26.02
CA PRO A 567 18.83 -15.79 25.78
C PRO A 567 18.68 -14.90 27.03
N THR A 568 18.52 -13.60 26.82
CA THR A 568 18.02 -12.67 27.85
C THR A 568 16.50 -12.75 27.85
N LEU A 569 15.94 -13.29 28.94
CA LEU A 569 14.51 -13.38 29.21
C LEU A 569 14.12 -12.35 30.27
N ALA A 570 13.13 -11.52 29.98
CA ALA A 570 12.63 -10.49 30.90
C ALA A 570 11.10 -10.42 30.83
N LEU A 571 10.44 -10.48 31.98
CA LEU A 571 8.98 -10.33 32.09
C LEU A 571 8.66 -8.91 32.56
N ALA A 572 7.88 -8.17 31.77
CA ALA A 572 7.46 -6.82 32.10
C ALA A 572 5.99 -6.61 31.72
N ARG A 573 5.18 -6.13 32.68
CA ARG A 573 3.75 -5.80 32.49
C ARG A 573 2.91 -6.97 31.91
N GLY A 574 3.27 -8.20 32.23
CA GLY A 574 2.62 -9.42 31.72
C GLY A 574 3.14 -9.94 30.39
N ASN A 575 4.07 -9.24 29.73
CA ASN A 575 4.65 -9.65 28.44
C ASN A 575 6.07 -10.23 28.63
N LEU A 576 6.34 -11.40 28.06
CA LEU A 576 7.66 -12.02 28.08
C LEU A 576 8.49 -11.56 26.88
N ARG A 577 9.56 -10.82 27.14
CA ARG A 577 10.57 -10.46 26.13
C ARG A 577 11.65 -11.51 26.07
N ILE A 578 11.88 -12.04 24.86
CA ILE A 578 12.99 -12.91 24.49
C ILE A 578 13.96 -12.07 23.65
N SER A 579 15.23 -12.03 24.02
CA SER A 579 16.25 -11.31 23.25
C SER A 579 17.62 -11.95 23.38
N SER A 580 18.56 -11.62 22.49
CA SER A 580 19.96 -11.98 22.68
C SER A 580 20.91 -10.99 22.01
N GLU A 581 21.98 -10.66 22.71
CA GLU A 581 23.13 -9.91 22.17
C GLU A 581 24.20 -10.85 21.61
N THR A 582 24.20 -12.13 22.00
CA THR A 582 25.13 -13.20 21.60
C THR A 582 24.40 -14.32 20.83
N PRO A 583 23.98 -14.06 19.57
CA PRO A 583 23.31 -15.06 18.75
C PRO A 583 24.27 -16.18 18.27
N PRO A 584 23.74 -17.34 17.85
CA PRO A 584 22.33 -17.71 17.86
C PRO A 584 21.84 -18.13 19.24
N ALA A 585 20.72 -17.58 19.68
CA ALA A 585 20.06 -17.93 20.94
C ALA A 585 18.55 -17.75 20.83
N GLY A 586 17.79 -18.30 21.78
CA GLY A 586 16.32 -18.35 21.68
C GLY A 586 15.65 -19.02 22.87
N LEU A 587 14.33 -19.22 22.75
CA LEU A 587 13.51 -19.92 23.74
C LEU A 587 12.82 -21.12 23.08
N GLY A 588 13.10 -22.33 23.57
CA GLY A 588 12.40 -23.55 23.23
C GLY A 588 11.19 -23.76 24.15
N LEU A 589 10.06 -24.13 23.56
CA LEU A 589 8.80 -24.44 24.22
C LEU A 589 8.46 -25.89 23.86
N VAL A 590 8.42 -26.78 24.85
CA VAL A 590 8.22 -28.22 24.66
C VAL A 590 6.91 -28.66 25.30
N VAL A 591 6.01 -29.27 24.52
CA VAL A 591 4.84 -29.98 25.03
C VAL A 591 5.19 -31.47 25.07
N GLU A 592 5.10 -32.08 26.25
CA GLU A 592 5.43 -33.49 26.43
C GLU A 592 4.28 -34.42 26.00
N ALA A 593 4.64 -35.58 25.46
CA ALA A 593 3.74 -36.60 24.92
C ALA A 593 2.72 -37.18 25.94
N SER A 594 2.92 -36.95 27.24
CA SER A 594 2.09 -37.48 28.33
C SER A 594 0.75 -36.75 28.53
N GLN A 595 0.48 -35.66 27.79
CA GLN A 595 -0.75 -34.89 27.92
C GLN A 595 -1.98 -35.65 27.36
N PRO A 596 -3.08 -35.79 28.13
CA PRO A 596 -4.28 -36.47 27.68
C PRO A 596 -5.16 -35.58 26.78
N GLY A 597 -5.65 -36.15 25.69
CA GLY A 597 -6.57 -35.50 24.74
C GLY A 597 -5.89 -34.59 23.72
N VAL A 598 -6.66 -34.15 22.71
CA VAL A 598 -6.17 -33.19 21.70
C VAL A 598 -6.06 -31.82 22.36
N ARG A 599 -4.93 -31.13 22.16
CA ARG A 599 -4.71 -29.77 22.68
C ARG A 599 -4.39 -28.80 21.55
N ARG A 600 -4.57 -27.50 21.81
CA ARG A 600 -4.13 -26.42 20.93
C ARG A 600 -3.21 -25.50 21.72
N LEU A 601 -2.01 -25.29 21.17
CA LEU A 601 -1.03 -24.29 21.59
C LEU A 601 -1.32 -23.00 20.82
N GLU A 602 -1.59 -21.91 21.51
CA GLU A 602 -1.73 -20.57 20.92
C GLU A 602 -0.71 -19.61 21.53
N LEU A 603 -0.07 -18.81 20.70
CA LEU A 603 0.91 -17.81 21.09
C LEU A 603 0.59 -16.50 20.35
N LEU A 604 0.47 -15.40 21.08
CA LEU A 604 0.42 -14.06 20.49
C LEU A 604 1.79 -13.41 20.67
N GLY A 605 2.45 -13.07 19.56
CA GLY A 605 3.81 -12.52 19.61
C GLY A 605 4.08 -11.42 18.59
N ARG A 606 5.16 -10.68 18.82
CA ARG A 606 5.53 -9.47 18.07
C ARG A 606 7.05 -9.23 18.05
N GLN A 607 7.59 -8.93 16.88
CA GLN A 607 8.97 -8.48 16.67
C GLN A 607 9.13 -7.06 17.26
N LEU A 608 10.19 -6.85 18.05
CA LEU A 608 10.51 -5.57 18.69
C LEU A 608 11.66 -4.82 18.00
N GLY A 609 12.12 -5.29 16.83
CA GLY A 609 13.15 -4.67 16.02
C GLY A 609 13.17 -5.26 14.60
N ASP A 610 13.98 -4.69 13.72
CA ASP A 610 13.92 -4.97 12.26
C ASP A 610 14.43 -6.36 11.84
N GLN A 611 15.06 -7.09 12.76
CA GLN A 611 15.63 -8.41 12.49
C GLN A 611 14.58 -9.52 12.56
N ALA A 612 14.50 -10.32 11.49
CA ALA A 612 13.55 -11.42 11.37
C ALA A 612 13.84 -12.51 12.42
N VAL A 613 12.87 -12.72 13.32
CA VAL A 613 12.92 -13.82 14.29
C VAL A 613 12.45 -15.10 13.63
N SER A 614 13.20 -16.19 13.81
CA SER A 614 12.92 -17.50 13.24
C SER A 614 12.18 -18.39 14.25
N GLY A 615 11.20 -19.12 13.75
CA GLY A 615 10.56 -20.24 14.44
C GLY A 615 11.06 -21.55 13.86
N ARG A 616 11.34 -22.53 14.72
CA ARG A 616 11.56 -23.93 14.35
C ARG A 616 10.56 -24.81 15.08
N LEU A 617 9.73 -25.52 14.34
CA LEU A 617 8.72 -26.44 14.88
C LEU A 617 9.12 -27.89 14.55
N THR A 618 9.17 -28.73 15.57
CA THR A 618 9.47 -30.17 15.49
C THR A 618 8.35 -30.92 16.19
N MET A 619 7.86 -32.01 15.57
CA MET A 619 6.85 -32.89 16.16
C MET A 619 7.34 -34.33 16.10
N ASP A 620 7.42 -35.00 17.24
CA ASP A 620 7.97 -36.35 17.39
C ASP A 620 9.35 -36.45 16.68
N ASP A 621 9.60 -37.53 15.93
CA ASP A 621 10.83 -37.74 15.15
C ASP A 621 10.80 -37.10 13.74
N GLN A 622 9.85 -36.20 13.45
CA GLN A 622 9.74 -35.58 12.13
C GLN A 622 10.82 -34.50 11.89
N PRO A 623 11.23 -34.27 10.62
CA PRO A 623 12.14 -33.17 10.27
C PRO A 623 11.61 -31.82 10.74
N SER A 624 12.46 -31.05 11.41
CA SER A 624 12.13 -29.70 11.89
C SER A 624 11.75 -28.77 10.74
N THR A 625 10.61 -28.09 10.87
CA THR A 625 10.16 -27.05 9.94
C THR A 625 10.62 -25.67 10.43
N TYR A 626 11.10 -24.83 9.52
CA TYR A 626 11.60 -23.49 9.81
C TYR A 626 10.72 -22.43 9.14
N PHE A 627 10.36 -21.38 9.88
CA PHE A 627 9.49 -20.30 9.42
C PHE A 627 9.86 -18.97 10.09
N ARG A 628 9.30 -17.85 9.63
CA ARG A 628 9.44 -16.55 10.32
C ARG A 628 8.36 -16.42 11.38
N MET A 629 8.72 -16.03 12.60
CA MET A 629 7.75 -15.80 13.67
C MET A 629 6.82 -14.63 13.29
N PRO A 630 5.49 -14.81 13.37
CA PRO A 630 4.53 -13.78 12.97
C PRO A 630 4.49 -12.61 13.96
N ASP A 631 4.02 -11.46 13.47
CA ASP A 631 3.54 -10.35 14.29
C ASP A 631 2.02 -10.50 14.48
N GLY A 632 1.63 -11.44 15.34
CA GLY A 632 0.26 -11.90 15.47
C GLY A 632 0.15 -13.28 16.13
N PRO A 633 -1.02 -13.93 16.01
CA PRO A 633 -1.26 -15.24 16.59
C PRO A 633 -0.60 -16.37 15.78
N LEU A 634 0.06 -17.29 16.47
CA LEU A 634 0.50 -18.60 16.00
C LEU A 634 -0.32 -19.66 16.73
N SER A 635 -0.91 -20.62 15.99
CA SER A 635 -1.75 -21.68 16.56
C SER A 635 -1.35 -23.06 16.03
N VAL A 636 -1.09 -24.01 16.93
CA VAL A 636 -0.63 -25.36 16.60
C VAL A 636 -1.43 -26.40 17.37
N THR A 637 -2.03 -27.35 16.66
CA THR A 637 -2.73 -28.49 17.26
C THR A 637 -1.75 -29.59 17.65
N VAL A 638 -1.92 -30.17 18.83
CA VAL A 638 -1.11 -31.26 19.38
C VAL A 638 -2.01 -32.49 19.58
N ALA A 639 -1.66 -33.60 18.93
CA ALA A 639 -2.36 -34.86 19.08
C ALA A 639 -1.99 -35.56 20.41
N PRO A 640 -2.85 -36.43 20.96
CA PRO A 640 -2.51 -37.20 22.16
C PRO A 640 -1.31 -38.10 21.89
N GLY A 641 -0.29 -38.06 22.74
CA GLY A 641 0.93 -38.84 22.56
C GLY A 641 2.02 -38.18 21.71
N THR A 642 1.78 -37.00 21.11
CA THR A 642 2.79 -36.26 20.33
C THR A 642 3.60 -35.33 21.22
N ARG A 643 4.93 -35.38 21.08
CA ARG A 643 5.88 -34.40 21.65
C ARG A 643 6.08 -33.27 20.64
N LEU A 644 5.79 -32.04 21.03
CA LEU A 644 6.01 -30.84 20.21
C LEU A 644 7.16 -30.02 20.79
N GLU A 645 8.07 -29.56 19.94
CA GLU A 645 9.10 -28.57 20.28
C GLU A 645 8.98 -27.37 19.33
N LEU A 646 8.74 -26.18 19.89
CA LEU A 646 8.75 -24.90 19.19
C LEU A 646 9.89 -24.02 19.71
N LEU A 647 10.91 -23.79 18.89
CA LEU A 647 12.05 -22.93 19.19
C LEU A 647 11.90 -21.57 18.50
N ILE A 648 11.82 -20.50 19.31
CA ILE A 648 11.84 -19.10 18.89
C ILE A 648 13.28 -18.60 19.01
N TYR A 649 13.97 -18.32 17.90
CA TYR A 649 15.40 -17.95 17.90
C TYR A 649 15.77 -16.98 16.77
N ALA A 650 16.97 -16.42 16.81
CA ALA A 650 17.56 -15.79 15.63
C ALA A 650 19.09 -15.98 15.61
N ASP A 651 19.66 -15.98 14.40
CA ASP A 651 21.12 -16.03 14.17
C ASP A 651 21.80 -14.65 14.20
N GLN A 652 21.02 -13.59 14.44
CA GLN A 652 21.47 -12.21 14.65
C GLN A 652 20.87 -11.64 15.94
N GLN A 653 21.32 -10.45 16.36
CA GLN A 653 20.74 -9.79 17.53
C GLN A 653 19.25 -9.51 17.30
N PHE A 654 18.42 -9.92 18.25
CA PHE A 654 16.97 -9.88 18.10
C PHE A 654 16.26 -9.56 19.41
N ALA A 655 15.01 -9.11 19.27
CA ALA A 655 14.06 -9.03 20.37
C ALA A 655 12.66 -9.41 19.87
N TYR A 656 12.06 -10.40 20.53
CA TYR A 656 10.69 -10.87 20.29
C TYR A 656 9.91 -10.76 21.59
N GLN A 657 8.65 -10.34 21.51
CA GLN A 657 7.73 -10.26 22.64
C GLN A 657 6.66 -11.33 22.49
N LEU A 658 6.38 -12.05 23.56
CA LEU A 658 5.15 -12.83 23.74
C LEU A 658 4.19 -12.03 24.63
N GLU A 659 2.97 -11.87 24.17
CA GLU A 659 1.93 -11.05 24.79
C GLU A 659 0.81 -11.92 25.37
N ALA A 660 0.56 -13.10 24.80
CA ALA A 660 -0.33 -14.11 25.36
C ALA A 660 0.11 -15.53 24.98
N PHE A 661 -0.31 -16.49 25.80
CA PHE A 661 -0.13 -17.93 25.59
C PHE A 661 -1.39 -18.68 26.04
N SER A 662 -1.75 -19.75 25.33
CA SER A 662 -2.73 -20.74 25.78
C SER A 662 -2.27 -22.16 25.39
N LEU A 663 -2.53 -23.15 26.25
CA LEU A 663 -2.42 -24.58 25.91
C LEU A 663 -3.66 -25.32 26.41
N ALA A 664 -4.75 -25.19 25.65
CA ALA A 664 -6.08 -25.66 26.04
C ALA A 664 -6.44 -27.00 25.38
N ALA A 665 -7.35 -27.77 26.01
CA ALA A 665 -7.99 -28.91 25.35
C ALA A 665 -8.88 -28.43 24.20
N CYS A 666 -8.79 -29.08 23.04
CA CYS A 666 -9.51 -28.68 21.84
C CYS A 666 -10.38 -29.83 21.32
N ALA A 667 -11.65 -29.84 21.71
CA ALA A 667 -12.60 -30.88 21.33
C ALA A 667 -12.93 -30.90 19.83
N ASP A 668 -12.92 -29.72 19.19
CA ASP A 668 -13.27 -29.53 17.78
C ASP A 668 -12.05 -29.62 16.83
N CYS A 669 -10.84 -29.82 17.37
CA CYS A 669 -9.61 -29.94 16.56
C CYS A 669 -9.56 -31.27 15.82
N THR A 670 -9.41 -31.23 14.50
CA THR A 670 -9.26 -32.44 13.68
C THR A 670 -7.81 -32.90 13.64
N THR A 671 -7.54 -34.06 14.22
CA THR A 671 -6.22 -34.73 14.12
C THR A 671 -5.99 -35.34 12.74
N ASP A 672 -4.73 -35.55 12.38
CA ASP A 672 -4.32 -36.20 11.14
C ASP A 672 -4.92 -37.62 11.03
N ALA A 673 -5.05 -38.36 12.14
CA ALA A 673 -5.71 -39.68 12.15
C ALA A 673 -7.21 -39.62 11.84
N GLN A 674 -7.93 -38.62 12.38
CA GLN A 674 -9.35 -38.39 12.08
C GLN A 674 -9.53 -37.94 10.63
N MET A 675 -8.68 -37.04 10.14
CA MET A 675 -8.64 -36.62 8.74
C MET A 675 -8.43 -37.81 7.80
N MET A 676 -7.42 -38.65 8.06
CA MET A 676 -7.14 -39.85 7.27
C MET A 676 -8.31 -40.83 7.26
N THR A 677 -8.98 -41.00 8.40
CA THR A 677 -10.17 -41.87 8.51
C THR A 677 -11.34 -41.33 7.66
N ARG A 678 -11.60 -40.02 7.72
CA ARG A 678 -12.60 -39.34 6.89
C ARG A 678 -12.28 -39.46 5.40
N ILE A 679 -11.05 -39.18 4.99
CA ILE A 679 -10.63 -39.28 3.58
C ILE A 679 -10.74 -40.73 3.07
N ARG A 680 -10.44 -41.76 3.88
CA ARG A 680 -10.64 -43.18 3.51
C ARG A 680 -12.11 -43.59 3.33
N GLN A 681 -13.03 -42.89 4.01
CA GLN A 681 -14.48 -43.08 3.84
C GLN A 681 -14.98 -42.37 2.58
N GLU A 682 -14.49 -41.15 2.30
CA GLU A 682 -14.83 -40.38 1.10
C GLU A 682 -14.15 -40.92 -0.18
N ILE A 683 -12.99 -41.57 -0.05
CA ILE A 683 -12.19 -42.13 -1.16
C ILE A 683 -11.76 -43.58 -0.84
N PRO A 684 -12.61 -44.58 -1.13
CA PRO A 684 -12.31 -45.99 -0.81
C PRO A 684 -11.04 -46.53 -1.50
N ALA A 685 -10.62 -45.95 -2.62
CA ALA A 685 -9.40 -46.30 -3.35
C ALA A 685 -8.09 -46.00 -2.58
N LEU A 686 -8.16 -45.29 -1.44
CA LEU A 686 -7.01 -45.02 -0.56
C LEU A 686 -6.87 -46.04 0.60
N ASN A 687 -7.64 -47.14 0.56
CA ASN A 687 -7.50 -48.29 1.46
C ASN A 687 -6.57 -49.38 0.90
N LEU A 688 -5.81 -49.09 -0.15
CA LEU A 688 -4.85 -50.02 -0.75
C LEU A 688 -3.67 -50.31 0.21
N ALA A 689 -3.08 -51.50 0.06
CA ALA A 689 -1.83 -51.82 0.74
C ALA A 689 -0.69 -50.90 0.23
N PRO A 690 0.26 -50.47 1.10
CA PRO A 690 1.37 -49.60 0.69
C PRO A 690 2.27 -50.18 -0.42
N GLU A 691 2.23 -51.49 -0.67
CA GLU A 691 2.91 -52.13 -1.79
C GLU A 691 2.18 -51.90 -3.12
N MET A 692 0.85 -51.89 -3.13
CA MET A 692 0.04 -51.58 -4.30
C MET A 692 0.10 -50.09 -4.65
N ALA A 693 0.12 -49.20 -3.65
CA ALA A 693 0.30 -47.75 -3.86
C ALA A 693 1.62 -47.38 -4.58
N ARG A 694 2.61 -48.29 -4.58
CA ARG A 694 3.90 -48.15 -5.26
C ARG A 694 3.95 -48.79 -6.66
N GLN A 695 2.82 -49.27 -7.19
CA GLN A 695 2.66 -49.84 -8.53
C GLN A 695 1.86 -48.88 -9.45
N ALA A 696 2.02 -49.01 -10.78
CA ALA A 696 1.48 -48.06 -11.76
C ALA A 696 -0.06 -48.04 -11.83
N ASP A 697 -0.69 -49.19 -11.61
CA ASP A 697 -2.12 -49.36 -11.41
C ASP A 697 -2.63 -48.80 -10.08
N GLY A 698 -1.75 -48.66 -9.08
CA GLY A 698 -2.04 -48.04 -7.78
C GLY A 698 -2.25 -46.52 -7.80
N LEU A 699 -1.98 -45.84 -8.92
CA LEU A 699 -2.13 -44.38 -9.05
C LEU A 699 -3.58 -43.89 -8.90
N GLY A 700 -4.59 -44.74 -9.12
CA GLY A 700 -5.99 -44.34 -9.08
C GLY A 700 -6.43 -43.67 -7.76
N GLY A 701 -5.85 -44.09 -6.63
CA GLY A 701 -6.08 -43.45 -5.32
C GLY A 701 -5.49 -42.03 -5.24
N ALA A 702 -4.26 -41.83 -5.74
CA ALA A 702 -3.62 -40.52 -5.80
C ALA A 702 -4.36 -39.54 -6.72
N THR A 703 -4.86 -40.02 -7.86
CA THR A 703 -5.70 -39.26 -8.79
C THR A 703 -7.01 -38.82 -8.13
N GLN A 704 -7.72 -39.74 -7.45
CA GLN A 704 -8.95 -39.38 -6.73
C GLN A 704 -8.69 -38.42 -5.56
N LEU A 705 -7.55 -38.55 -4.87
CA LEU A 705 -7.14 -37.64 -3.80
C LEU A 705 -6.89 -36.22 -4.32
N MET A 706 -6.27 -36.07 -5.49
CA MET A 706 -6.12 -34.77 -6.15
C MET A 706 -7.47 -34.14 -6.46
N HIS A 707 -8.37 -34.89 -7.12
CA HIS A 707 -9.71 -34.41 -7.47
C HIS A 707 -10.58 -34.06 -6.25
N TRP A 708 -10.37 -34.77 -5.13
CA TRP A 708 -11.03 -34.45 -3.86
C TRP A 708 -10.44 -33.20 -3.19
N LEU A 709 -9.12 -33.02 -3.26
CA LEU A 709 -8.44 -31.91 -2.60
C LEU A 709 -8.65 -30.58 -3.32
N SER A 710 -8.46 -30.52 -4.64
CA SER A 710 -8.41 -29.27 -5.39
C SER A 710 -9.64 -28.35 -5.22
N PRO A 711 -10.90 -28.84 -5.19
CA PRO A 711 -12.08 -27.98 -4.96
C PRO A 711 -12.14 -27.30 -3.59
N ARG A 712 -11.33 -27.75 -2.63
CA ARG A 712 -11.24 -27.21 -1.25
C ARG A 712 -10.17 -26.13 -1.10
N LEU A 713 -9.33 -25.90 -2.12
CA LEU A 713 -8.21 -24.97 -2.08
C LEU A 713 -8.63 -23.53 -2.45
N VAL A 714 -7.99 -22.53 -1.83
CA VAL A 714 -8.22 -21.10 -2.09
C VAL A 714 -6.89 -20.44 -2.47
N ILE A 715 -6.81 -19.86 -3.66
CA ILE A 715 -5.57 -19.23 -4.18
C ILE A 715 -5.46 -17.80 -3.65
N GLU A 716 -4.44 -17.51 -2.83
CA GLU A 716 -4.07 -16.16 -2.39
C GLU A 716 -2.53 -15.96 -2.43
N SER A 717 -2.08 -14.71 -2.43
CA SER A 717 -0.73 -14.32 -2.84
C SER A 717 0.26 -14.00 -1.70
N GLU A 718 0.06 -14.54 -0.49
CA GLU A 718 0.97 -14.29 0.64
C GLU A 718 2.03 -15.40 0.81
N GLU A 719 3.29 -15.07 0.55
CA GLU A 719 4.44 -15.96 0.77
C GLU A 719 4.67 -16.28 2.26
N ALA A 720 4.30 -15.37 3.16
CA ALA A 720 4.53 -15.52 4.60
C ALA A 720 3.79 -16.74 5.20
N LEU A 721 2.64 -17.12 4.63
CA LEU A 721 1.82 -18.22 5.12
C LEU A 721 2.42 -19.60 4.75
N HIS A 722 3.15 -19.68 3.65
CA HIS A 722 3.70 -20.91 3.08
C HIS A 722 4.62 -21.66 4.06
N ALA A 723 5.49 -20.94 4.77
CA ALA A 723 6.46 -21.53 5.70
C ALA A 723 5.84 -21.99 7.02
N VAL A 724 4.77 -21.33 7.50
CA VAL A 724 4.07 -21.75 8.73
C VAL A 724 3.25 -23.01 8.46
N MET A 725 2.53 -23.06 7.33
CA MET A 725 1.68 -24.20 6.96
C MET A 725 2.48 -25.50 6.76
N SER A 726 3.72 -25.45 6.28
CA SER A 726 4.49 -26.66 6.00
C SER A 726 4.81 -27.50 7.26
N GLY A 727 4.75 -26.91 8.46
CA GLY A 727 5.05 -27.57 9.74
C GLY A 727 3.83 -27.93 10.61
N LEU A 728 2.63 -27.49 10.23
CA LEU A 728 1.40 -27.80 10.98
C LEU A 728 0.90 -29.24 10.71
N PRO A 729 0.04 -29.80 11.58
CA PRO A 729 -0.68 -31.05 11.30
C PRO A 729 -1.59 -30.89 10.08
N LEU A 730 -1.68 -31.92 9.23
CA LEU A 730 -2.48 -31.83 7.99
C LEU A 730 -3.98 -31.66 8.27
N GLY A 731 -4.50 -32.27 9.33
CA GLY A 731 -5.91 -32.13 9.75
C GLY A 731 -6.24 -30.69 10.14
N GLN A 732 -5.30 -29.99 10.79
CA GLN A 732 -5.44 -28.57 11.12
C GLN A 732 -5.42 -27.72 9.84
N ILE A 733 -4.44 -27.90 8.96
CA ILE A 733 -4.31 -27.14 7.71
C ILE A 733 -5.57 -27.31 6.84
N LEU A 734 -6.05 -28.55 6.69
CA LEU A 734 -7.24 -28.84 5.91
C LEU A 734 -8.47 -28.11 6.47
N THR A 735 -8.70 -28.19 7.78
CA THR A 735 -9.94 -27.67 8.38
C THR A 735 -9.90 -26.16 8.61
N GLU A 736 -8.80 -25.62 9.12
CA GLU A 736 -8.69 -24.22 9.55
C GLU A 736 -8.26 -23.26 8.44
N SER A 737 -7.47 -23.72 7.46
CA SER A 737 -7.09 -22.90 6.30
C SER A 737 -8.00 -23.15 5.10
N PHE A 738 -8.05 -24.40 4.60
CA PHE A 738 -8.71 -24.72 3.34
C PHE A 738 -10.25 -24.80 3.46
N GLU A 739 -10.81 -25.72 4.26
CA GLU A 739 -12.26 -25.89 4.38
C GLU A 739 -12.94 -24.66 5.00
N ALA A 740 -12.31 -24.00 5.97
CA ALA A 740 -12.82 -22.75 6.56
C ALA A 740 -12.61 -21.49 5.70
N LYS A 741 -11.89 -21.59 4.56
CA LYS A 741 -11.61 -20.48 3.62
C LYS A 741 -11.05 -19.21 4.27
N ARG A 742 -10.26 -19.36 5.35
CA ARG A 742 -9.71 -18.21 6.12
C ARG A 742 -8.38 -17.70 5.57
N ASN A 743 -7.69 -18.55 4.82
CA ASN A 743 -6.29 -18.47 4.49
C ASN A 743 -6.09 -19.14 3.12
N GLY A 744 -5.80 -18.38 2.07
CA GLY A 744 -5.34 -18.95 0.81
C GLY A 744 -3.85 -19.26 0.83
N ALA A 745 -3.39 -20.08 -0.12
CA ALA A 745 -1.97 -20.43 -0.25
C ALA A 745 -1.48 -20.32 -1.70
N SER A 746 -0.16 -20.18 -1.84
CA SER A 746 0.54 -20.26 -3.12
C SER A 746 0.56 -21.69 -3.66
N CYS A 747 0.91 -21.86 -4.95
CA CYS A 747 1.10 -23.17 -5.58
C CYS A 747 2.05 -24.09 -4.77
N GLY A 748 3.13 -23.52 -4.21
CA GLY A 748 4.03 -24.24 -3.31
C GLY A 748 3.33 -24.76 -2.05
N GLY A 749 2.43 -23.97 -1.44
CA GLY A 749 1.68 -24.38 -0.26
C GLY A 749 0.78 -25.60 -0.53
N PHE A 750 0.10 -25.61 -1.68
CA PHE A 750 -0.71 -26.75 -2.10
C PHE A 750 0.13 -27.98 -2.43
N ALA A 751 1.21 -27.81 -3.19
CA ALA A 751 2.10 -28.91 -3.58
C ALA A 751 2.74 -29.58 -2.35
N VAL A 752 3.18 -28.80 -1.36
CA VAL A 752 3.73 -29.33 -0.10
C VAL A 752 2.66 -30.08 0.70
N PHE A 753 1.45 -29.51 0.83
CA PHE A 753 0.34 -30.16 1.53
C PHE A 753 -0.06 -31.48 0.87
N GLN A 754 -0.25 -31.49 -0.47
CA GLN A 754 -0.63 -32.69 -1.21
C GLN A 754 0.46 -33.77 -1.14
N ALA A 755 1.74 -33.39 -1.24
CA ALA A 755 2.86 -34.32 -1.11
C ALA A 755 2.90 -34.99 0.29
N ARG A 756 2.73 -34.20 1.36
CA ARG A 756 2.63 -34.74 2.74
C ARG A 756 1.42 -35.66 2.90
N LEU A 757 0.26 -35.29 2.34
CA LEU A 757 -0.95 -36.10 2.41
C LEU A 757 -0.81 -37.43 1.68
N LEU A 758 -0.25 -37.42 0.46
CA LEU A 758 0.05 -38.63 -0.32
C LEU A 758 1.02 -39.57 0.42
N LYS A 759 2.06 -39.04 1.09
CA LYS A 759 2.96 -39.85 1.94
C LYS A 759 2.20 -40.58 3.07
N MET A 760 1.21 -39.94 3.70
CA MET A 760 0.38 -40.61 4.73
C MET A 760 -0.44 -41.77 4.17
N PHE A 761 -0.77 -41.76 2.87
CA PHE A 761 -1.43 -42.87 2.17
C PHE A 761 -0.46 -43.93 1.62
N GLY A 762 0.84 -43.80 1.87
CA GLY A 762 1.86 -44.76 1.42
C GLY A 762 2.39 -44.51 0.00
N TYR A 763 2.05 -43.39 -0.62
CA TYR A 763 2.64 -42.97 -1.89
C TYR A 763 3.98 -42.28 -1.68
N GLU A 764 4.92 -42.53 -2.59
CA GLU A 764 6.19 -41.82 -2.61
C GLU A 764 6.04 -40.48 -3.35
N ALA A 765 5.64 -39.42 -2.63
CA ALA A 765 5.37 -38.10 -3.21
C ALA A 765 6.38 -37.04 -2.75
N PHE A 766 6.67 -36.04 -3.60
CA PHE A 766 7.55 -34.91 -3.29
C PHE A 766 7.17 -33.67 -4.13
N THR A 767 7.82 -32.54 -3.91
CA THR A 767 7.54 -31.31 -4.66
C THR A 767 8.64 -30.98 -5.67
N MET A 768 8.24 -30.42 -6.80
CA MET A 768 9.12 -29.96 -7.87
C MET A 768 8.74 -28.52 -8.24
N ASP A 769 9.67 -27.58 -8.04
CA ASP A 769 9.58 -26.22 -8.57
C ASP A 769 10.25 -26.19 -9.93
N PHE A 770 9.66 -25.49 -10.90
CA PHE A 770 10.23 -25.34 -12.23
C PHE A 770 9.76 -24.05 -12.91
N GLY A 771 10.68 -23.48 -13.69
CA GLY A 771 10.38 -22.32 -14.54
C GLY A 771 11.61 -21.46 -14.77
N ILE A 772 11.38 -20.20 -15.15
CA ILE A 772 12.44 -19.24 -15.48
C ILE A 772 12.48 -18.18 -14.38
N PRO A 773 13.51 -18.15 -13.52
CA PRO A 773 13.66 -17.16 -12.45
C PRO A 773 13.51 -15.72 -12.95
N GLY A 774 12.77 -14.90 -12.21
CA GLY A 774 12.43 -13.52 -12.60
C GLY A 774 11.42 -13.38 -13.75
N THR A 775 11.00 -14.48 -14.38
CA THR A 775 9.97 -14.52 -15.42
C THR A 775 8.67 -15.14 -14.90
N PHE A 776 8.70 -16.43 -14.58
CA PHE A 776 7.59 -17.22 -14.06
C PHE A 776 8.12 -18.57 -13.54
N THR A 777 7.71 -18.97 -12.35
CA THR A 777 8.03 -20.26 -11.70
C THR A 777 6.75 -20.85 -11.12
N HIS A 778 6.70 -22.17 -10.97
CA HIS A 778 5.55 -22.88 -10.39
C HIS A 778 5.99 -24.17 -9.70
N VAL A 779 5.27 -24.52 -8.63
CA VAL A 779 5.56 -25.71 -7.81
C VAL A 779 4.41 -26.71 -7.92
N THR A 780 4.74 -27.96 -8.25
CA THR A 780 3.78 -29.09 -8.36
C THR A 780 4.18 -30.26 -7.46
N THR A 781 3.26 -31.21 -7.26
CA THR A 781 3.56 -32.51 -6.64
C THR A 781 3.95 -33.54 -7.70
N VAL A 782 4.93 -34.38 -7.38
CA VAL A 782 5.38 -35.52 -8.18
C VAL A 782 5.23 -36.79 -7.36
N VAL A 783 4.67 -37.84 -7.95
CA VAL A 783 4.55 -39.18 -7.36
C VAL A 783 5.50 -40.14 -8.10
N ALA A 784 6.40 -40.76 -7.35
CA ALA A 784 7.29 -41.81 -7.84
C ALA A 784 6.65 -43.20 -7.67
N VAL A 785 6.85 -44.06 -8.67
CA VAL A 785 6.22 -45.39 -8.75
C VAL A 785 7.21 -46.38 -9.34
N GLY A 786 7.22 -47.62 -8.84
CA GLY A 786 8.10 -48.70 -9.31
C GLY A 786 9.38 -48.89 -8.51
N PRO A 787 10.21 -49.88 -8.87
CA PRO A 787 11.44 -50.23 -8.17
C PRO A 787 12.55 -49.20 -8.43
N ALA A 788 13.57 -49.16 -7.56
CA ALA A 788 14.60 -48.11 -7.55
C ALA A 788 15.39 -47.96 -8.87
N ASP A 789 15.52 -49.04 -9.64
CA ASP A 789 16.20 -49.12 -10.93
C ASP A 789 15.32 -48.72 -12.13
N ALA A 790 14.00 -48.68 -11.95
CA ALA A 790 13.02 -48.37 -12.99
C ALA A 790 11.85 -47.48 -12.47
N LYS A 791 12.17 -46.47 -11.64
CA LYS A 791 11.17 -45.52 -11.13
C LYS A 791 10.59 -44.65 -12.26
N ARG A 792 9.27 -44.55 -12.29
CA ARG A 792 8.49 -43.61 -13.12
C ARG A 792 8.00 -42.45 -12.25
N PHE A 793 7.87 -41.27 -12.85
CA PHE A 793 7.55 -40.03 -12.14
C PHE A 793 6.33 -39.35 -12.75
N TYR A 794 5.24 -39.24 -11.99
CA TYR A 794 3.97 -38.68 -12.47
C TYR A 794 3.69 -37.33 -11.82
N ILE A 795 3.35 -36.32 -12.63
CA ILE A 795 2.93 -35.01 -12.11
C ILE A 795 1.46 -35.06 -11.71
N PHE A 796 1.20 -34.63 -10.47
CA PHE A 796 -0.12 -34.34 -9.93
C PHE A 796 -0.11 -32.88 -9.46
N ASP A 797 -0.84 -32.01 -10.16
CA ASP A 797 -0.90 -30.60 -9.82
C ASP A 797 -2.19 -30.28 -9.04
N PRO A 798 -2.09 -29.92 -7.74
CA PRO A 798 -3.26 -29.62 -6.92
C PRO A 798 -3.86 -28.25 -7.23
N THR A 799 -3.09 -27.32 -7.80
CA THR A 799 -3.52 -25.97 -8.15
C THR A 799 -4.46 -25.99 -9.36
N PHE A 800 -4.14 -26.83 -10.36
CA PHE A 800 -4.90 -26.97 -11.60
C PHE A 800 -5.79 -28.22 -11.65
N ASN A 801 -5.78 -29.04 -10.59
CA ASN A 801 -6.50 -30.32 -10.52
C ASN A 801 -6.15 -31.24 -11.69
N ALA A 802 -4.86 -31.35 -12.05
CA ALA A 802 -4.44 -31.84 -13.36
C ALA A 802 -3.15 -32.66 -13.35
N GLY A 803 -2.98 -33.52 -14.36
CA GLY A 803 -1.75 -34.28 -14.60
C GLY A 803 -1.35 -34.26 -16.08
N LEU A 804 -0.13 -34.71 -16.39
CA LEU A 804 0.33 -34.82 -17.77
C LEU A 804 -0.35 -36.02 -18.46
N VAL A 805 -0.95 -35.78 -19.63
CA VAL A 805 -1.53 -36.83 -20.47
C VAL A 805 -1.13 -36.64 -21.93
N LYS A 806 -1.22 -37.72 -22.69
CA LYS A 806 -1.04 -37.71 -24.14
C LYS A 806 -2.31 -37.22 -24.83
N VAL A 807 -2.18 -36.31 -25.78
CA VAL A 807 -3.30 -35.61 -26.43
C VAL A 807 -4.20 -36.56 -27.25
N ALA A 808 -3.64 -37.62 -27.82
CA ALA A 808 -4.34 -38.52 -28.74
C ALA A 808 -5.34 -39.47 -28.07
N ASP A 809 -5.06 -39.89 -26.84
CA ASP A 809 -5.75 -40.99 -26.14
C ASP A 809 -6.05 -40.69 -24.65
N ASN A 810 -5.62 -39.53 -24.14
CA ASN A 810 -5.70 -39.10 -22.75
C ASN A 810 -5.04 -40.07 -21.74
N MET A 811 -4.13 -40.93 -22.21
CA MET A 811 -3.33 -41.77 -21.34
C MET A 811 -2.42 -40.89 -20.47
N GLN A 812 -2.42 -41.12 -19.15
CA GLN A 812 -1.53 -40.41 -18.23
C GLN A 812 -0.08 -40.78 -18.55
N LEU A 813 0.77 -39.75 -18.64
CA LEU A 813 2.19 -39.88 -18.97
C LEU A 813 3.04 -39.71 -17.71
N ASP A 814 4.10 -40.49 -17.60
CA ASP A 814 5.21 -40.14 -16.72
C ASP A 814 6.13 -39.09 -17.37
N LEU A 815 7.03 -38.53 -16.58
CA LEU A 815 7.89 -37.43 -16.99
C LEU A 815 8.90 -37.81 -18.09
N ASP A 816 9.34 -39.07 -18.15
CA ASP A 816 10.26 -39.55 -19.19
C ASP A 816 9.52 -39.61 -20.53
N GLU A 817 8.32 -40.21 -20.53
CA GLU A 817 7.44 -40.28 -21.70
C GLU A 817 7.00 -38.88 -22.17
N ALA A 818 6.65 -37.97 -21.25
CA ALA A 818 6.24 -36.61 -21.58
C ALA A 818 7.40 -35.74 -22.12
N LEU A 819 8.62 -35.89 -21.58
CA LEU A 819 9.78 -35.16 -22.09
C LEU A 819 10.24 -35.71 -23.46
N ALA A 820 10.10 -37.01 -23.73
CA ALA A 820 10.38 -37.61 -25.03
C ALA A 820 9.46 -37.11 -26.17
N LEU A 821 8.23 -36.73 -25.86
CA LEU A 821 7.23 -36.34 -26.86
C LEU A 821 7.34 -34.87 -27.33
N PRO A 822 6.83 -34.56 -28.55
CA PRO A 822 6.63 -33.18 -29.00
C PRO A 822 5.64 -32.43 -28.09
N ALA A 823 5.81 -31.11 -27.95
CA ALA A 823 4.93 -30.28 -27.12
C ALA A 823 3.49 -30.12 -27.67
N SER A 824 3.22 -30.59 -28.89
CA SER A 824 1.88 -30.72 -29.46
C SER A 824 1.11 -31.95 -28.96
N ASP A 825 1.84 -32.95 -28.46
CA ASP A 825 1.31 -34.31 -28.24
C ASP A 825 1.12 -34.61 -26.75
N VAL A 826 1.59 -33.71 -25.88
CA VAL A 826 1.43 -33.71 -24.43
C VAL A 826 0.50 -32.56 -24.05
N ARG A 827 -0.39 -32.78 -23.08
CA ARG A 827 -1.16 -31.72 -22.43
C ARG A 827 -1.26 -31.94 -20.93
N LEU A 828 -1.20 -30.87 -20.15
CA LEU A 828 -1.77 -30.88 -18.79
C LEU A 828 -3.31 -30.99 -18.89
N HIS A 829 -3.88 -32.05 -18.32
CA HIS A 829 -5.32 -32.36 -18.38
C HIS A 829 -5.91 -32.46 -16.96
N SER A 830 -6.97 -31.69 -16.73
CA SER A 830 -7.80 -31.78 -15.53
C SER A 830 -9.05 -32.62 -15.80
N ALA A 831 -9.55 -33.30 -14.77
CA ALA A 831 -10.86 -33.96 -14.81
C ALA A 831 -12.04 -32.95 -14.79
N GLU A 832 -11.79 -31.70 -14.41
CA GLU A 832 -12.73 -30.60 -14.59
C GLU A 832 -12.23 -29.70 -15.74
N GLU A 833 -12.86 -29.80 -16.92
CA GLU A 833 -12.46 -29.02 -18.11
C GLU A 833 -12.40 -27.50 -17.83
N ALA A 834 -13.21 -27.01 -16.90
CA ALA A 834 -13.27 -25.60 -16.49
C ALA A 834 -11.97 -24.99 -15.95
N VAL A 835 -11.00 -25.79 -15.47
CA VAL A 835 -9.75 -25.26 -14.86
C VAL A 835 -8.63 -25.06 -15.89
N ARG A 836 -8.58 -25.90 -16.93
CA ARG A 836 -7.61 -25.79 -18.06
C ARG A 836 -7.68 -24.43 -18.77
N ASP A 837 -8.86 -23.85 -18.69
CA ASP A 837 -9.41 -22.85 -19.60
C ASP A 837 -9.18 -21.40 -19.12
N LEU A 838 -8.80 -21.20 -17.86
CA LEU A 838 -8.74 -19.88 -17.21
C LEU A 838 -7.35 -19.24 -17.11
N LEU A 839 -6.27 -20.02 -17.22
CA LEU A 839 -4.96 -19.57 -16.70
C LEU A 839 -3.83 -19.48 -17.73
N LEU A 840 -3.72 -20.37 -18.73
CA LEU A 840 -2.52 -20.41 -19.60
C LEU A 840 -2.67 -20.67 -21.12
N PRO A 841 -3.83 -20.61 -21.82
CA PRO A 841 -3.79 -20.59 -23.28
C PRO A 841 -3.12 -19.28 -23.77
N LEU A 842 -2.13 -19.41 -24.66
CA LEU A 842 -1.40 -18.27 -25.26
C LEU A 842 -2.18 -17.59 -26.40
N ASP A 843 -3.17 -18.27 -26.97
CA ASP A 843 -3.86 -17.86 -28.20
C ASP A 843 -5.35 -17.56 -28.04
N SER A 844 -5.93 -17.76 -26.85
CA SER A 844 -7.32 -17.38 -26.54
C SER A 844 -7.39 -16.43 -25.34
N SER A 845 -8.34 -15.50 -25.37
CA SER A 845 -8.66 -14.71 -24.18
C SER A 845 -9.53 -15.54 -23.25
N VAL A 846 -9.41 -15.30 -21.93
CA VAL A 846 -10.27 -15.96 -20.93
C VAL A 846 -11.77 -15.63 -21.16
N ALA A 847 -12.09 -14.58 -21.94
CA ALA A 847 -13.46 -14.25 -22.33
C ALA A 847 -14.02 -15.16 -23.44
N ASP A 848 -13.20 -15.58 -24.42
CA ASP A 848 -13.62 -16.48 -25.52
C ASP A 848 -14.00 -17.86 -24.98
N VAL A 849 -13.26 -18.27 -23.95
CA VAL A 849 -13.37 -19.55 -23.26
C VAL A 849 -14.66 -19.62 -22.42
N VAL A 850 -14.99 -18.57 -21.67
CA VAL A 850 -16.26 -18.46 -20.94
C VAL A 850 -17.48 -18.45 -21.89
N GLN A 851 -17.31 -18.04 -23.15
CA GLN A 851 -18.36 -18.12 -24.18
C GLN A 851 -18.49 -19.52 -24.81
N ALA A 852 -17.47 -20.37 -24.73
CA ALA A 852 -17.45 -21.69 -25.37
C ALA A 852 -18.26 -22.79 -24.64
N GLY A 853 -18.85 -22.48 -23.48
CA GLY A 853 -19.80 -23.35 -22.79
C GLY A 853 -19.28 -24.11 -21.56
N GLY A 854 -18.03 -23.87 -21.15
CA GLY A 854 -17.49 -24.42 -19.90
C GLY A 854 -18.28 -23.90 -18.68
N SER A 855 -19.03 -24.77 -18.00
CA SER A 855 -19.89 -24.37 -16.90
C SER A 855 -19.10 -24.04 -15.63
N CYS A 856 -19.11 -22.78 -15.20
CA CYS A 856 -18.56 -22.35 -13.90
C CYS A 856 -19.44 -22.78 -12.71
N SER A 857 -19.61 -24.09 -12.53
CA SER A 857 -20.50 -24.72 -11.55
C SER A 857 -19.92 -24.75 -10.13
N VAL A 858 -18.60 -24.81 -9.98
CA VAL A 858 -17.91 -25.00 -8.69
C VAL A 858 -17.75 -23.67 -7.94
N GLU A 859 -18.05 -23.68 -6.63
CA GLU A 859 -18.14 -22.50 -5.77
C GLU A 859 -16.82 -21.72 -5.64
N GLY A 860 -15.66 -22.40 -5.70
CA GLY A 860 -14.33 -21.78 -5.62
C GLY A 860 -13.95 -20.98 -6.87
N SER A 861 -14.20 -21.52 -8.07
CA SER A 861 -13.83 -20.90 -9.34
C SER A 861 -14.64 -19.62 -9.65
N ARG A 862 -15.79 -19.43 -8.99
CA ARG A 862 -16.61 -18.19 -9.10
C ARG A 862 -15.85 -16.93 -8.71
N GLN A 863 -14.78 -17.00 -7.91
CA GLN A 863 -14.01 -15.81 -7.50
C GLN A 863 -13.05 -15.36 -8.62
N LEU A 864 -12.30 -16.29 -9.22
CA LEU A 864 -11.48 -16.01 -10.41
C LEU A 864 -12.34 -15.55 -11.61
N CYS A 865 -13.47 -16.23 -11.86
CA CYS A 865 -14.36 -15.90 -12.98
C CYS A 865 -15.04 -14.53 -12.85
N ARG A 866 -15.18 -13.97 -11.64
CA ARG A 866 -15.71 -12.61 -11.44
C ARG A 866 -14.70 -11.51 -11.81
N ASN A 867 -13.41 -11.84 -11.88
CA ASN A 867 -12.32 -10.89 -12.09
C ASN A 867 -11.53 -11.14 -13.39
N VAL A 868 -12.14 -11.73 -14.43
CA VAL A 868 -11.50 -12.09 -15.73
C VAL A 868 -10.65 -10.96 -16.33
N ASN A 869 -11.10 -9.70 -16.26
CA ASN A 869 -10.32 -8.56 -16.76
C ASN A 869 -9.07 -8.26 -15.90
N GLN A 870 -9.15 -8.48 -14.59
CA GLN A 870 -8.05 -8.30 -13.65
C GLN A 870 -7.02 -9.44 -13.78
N VAL A 871 -7.51 -10.67 -14.03
CA VAL A 871 -6.69 -11.86 -14.33
C VAL A 871 -5.94 -11.67 -15.65
N ASN A 872 -6.60 -11.25 -16.74
CA ASN A 872 -5.90 -10.92 -18.00
C ASN A 872 -4.85 -9.81 -17.80
N LEU A 873 -5.16 -8.73 -17.06
CA LEU A 873 -4.21 -7.66 -16.73
C LEU A 873 -2.97 -8.14 -15.94
N MET A 874 -3.10 -9.19 -15.13
CA MET A 874 -1.98 -9.82 -14.42
C MET A 874 -1.20 -10.81 -15.29
N LEU A 875 -1.87 -11.53 -16.20
CA LEU A 875 -1.26 -12.57 -17.03
C LEU A 875 -0.60 -12.02 -18.32
N ASP A 876 -1.06 -10.91 -18.88
CA ASP A 876 -0.49 -10.36 -20.12
C ASP A 876 1.03 -10.01 -20.00
N PRO A 877 1.53 -9.43 -18.89
CA PRO A 877 2.97 -9.28 -18.66
C PRO A 877 3.72 -10.62 -18.59
N VAL A 878 3.10 -11.66 -18.03
CA VAL A 878 3.68 -13.01 -17.93
C VAL A 878 3.75 -13.66 -19.31
N ARG A 879 2.65 -13.64 -20.07
CA ARG A 879 2.57 -14.09 -21.48
C ARG A 879 3.62 -13.41 -22.36
N ALA A 880 3.81 -12.10 -22.21
CA ALA A 880 4.84 -11.36 -22.93
C ALA A 880 6.27 -11.80 -22.58
N ARG A 881 6.56 -12.13 -21.31
CA ARG A 881 7.86 -12.68 -20.89
C ARG A 881 8.07 -14.12 -21.37
N LEU A 882 7.05 -14.97 -21.33
CA LEU A 882 7.09 -16.35 -21.81
C LEU A 882 7.35 -16.42 -23.33
N ARG A 883 6.66 -15.60 -24.13
CA ARG A 883 6.95 -15.45 -25.57
C ARG A 883 8.37 -14.94 -25.80
N LYS A 884 8.86 -13.98 -25.01
CA LYS A 884 10.25 -13.51 -25.07
C LYS A 884 11.29 -14.59 -24.70
N ALA A 885 10.93 -15.56 -23.88
CA ALA A 885 11.73 -16.76 -23.58
C ALA A 885 11.58 -17.87 -24.65
N GLY A 886 10.83 -17.62 -25.73
CA GLY A 886 10.55 -18.59 -26.79
C GLY A 886 9.69 -19.77 -26.34
N ILE A 887 8.85 -19.59 -25.31
CA ILE A 887 7.80 -20.55 -24.95
C ILE A 887 6.54 -20.11 -25.68
N GLU A 888 6.23 -20.79 -26.79
CA GLU A 888 5.10 -20.55 -27.68
C GLU A 888 4.41 -21.88 -27.97
N GLY A 889 3.07 -21.92 -27.90
CA GLY A 889 2.27 -23.13 -28.16
C GLY A 889 1.20 -23.43 -27.11
N PRO A 890 0.45 -24.54 -27.28
CA PRO A 890 -0.73 -24.87 -26.48
C PRO A 890 -0.44 -25.46 -25.09
N ASP A 891 0.80 -25.90 -24.81
CA ASP A 891 1.20 -26.34 -23.47
C ASP A 891 2.46 -25.63 -22.98
N ILE A 892 2.24 -24.62 -22.13
CA ILE A 892 3.29 -23.85 -21.45
C ILE A 892 4.06 -24.73 -20.46
N TRP A 893 3.44 -25.76 -19.88
CA TRP A 893 4.03 -26.61 -18.85
C TRP A 893 5.24 -27.36 -19.37
N LEU A 894 5.12 -28.04 -20.51
CA LEU A 894 6.25 -28.74 -21.12
C LEU A 894 7.33 -27.76 -21.62
N GLY A 895 6.94 -26.55 -22.02
CA GLY A 895 7.88 -25.47 -22.34
C GLY A 895 8.70 -25.00 -21.14
N LEU A 896 8.07 -24.83 -19.98
CA LEU A 896 8.73 -24.49 -18.72
C LEU A 896 9.59 -25.64 -18.18
N LEU A 897 9.12 -26.88 -18.29
CA LEU A 897 9.90 -28.07 -17.90
C LEU A 897 11.15 -28.25 -18.79
N LYS A 898 11.05 -28.00 -20.11
CA LYS A 898 12.18 -28.17 -21.05
C LYS A 898 13.16 -26.99 -21.09
N LYS A 899 12.76 -25.79 -20.66
CA LYS A 899 13.60 -24.55 -20.74
C LYS A 899 13.88 -23.87 -19.39
N GLY A 900 13.16 -24.24 -18.34
CA GLY A 900 13.35 -23.70 -17.00
C GLY A 900 14.48 -24.38 -16.23
N VAL A 901 14.71 -23.88 -15.02
CA VAL A 901 15.51 -24.54 -13.99
C VAL A 901 14.56 -25.28 -13.07
N ILE A 902 14.82 -26.56 -12.82
CA ILE A 902 14.05 -27.40 -11.89
C ILE A 902 14.73 -27.45 -10.52
N SER A 903 13.97 -27.30 -9.43
CA SER A 903 14.38 -27.63 -8.06
C SER A 903 13.50 -28.74 -7.48
N ILE A 904 14.08 -29.60 -6.65
CA ILE A 904 13.43 -30.81 -6.10
C ILE A 904 13.52 -30.77 -4.58
N THR A 905 12.39 -30.89 -3.89
CA THR A 905 12.31 -30.82 -2.42
C THR A 905 11.50 -31.99 -1.85
N GLY A 906 12.02 -32.62 -0.80
CA GLY A 906 11.31 -33.68 -0.06
C GLY A 906 11.33 -35.08 -0.69
N ALA A 907 12.12 -35.30 -1.75
CA ALA A 907 12.38 -36.62 -2.35
C ALA A 907 13.47 -37.39 -1.58
N GLU A 908 13.37 -38.72 -1.54
CA GLU A 908 14.44 -39.58 -1.01
C GLU A 908 15.70 -39.54 -1.90
N PRO A 909 16.92 -39.75 -1.37
CA PRO A 909 18.16 -39.61 -2.15
C PRO A 909 18.20 -40.45 -3.44
N ALA A 910 17.89 -41.75 -3.36
CA ALA A 910 17.88 -42.64 -4.53
C ALA A 910 16.82 -42.23 -5.57
N THR A 911 15.70 -41.68 -5.12
CA THR A 911 14.60 -41.20 -5.96
C THR A 911 14.94 -39.88 -6.64
N ARG A 912 15.65 -38.99 -5.92
CA ARG A 912 16.21 -37.75 -6.47
C ARG A 912 17.25 -38.06 -7.55
N GLU A 913 18.14 -39.02 -7.32
CA GLU A 913 19.11 -39.49 -8.33
C GLU A 913 18.41 -40.08 -9.57
N ALA A 914 17.40 -40.94 -9.37
CA ALA A 914 16.61 -41.49 -10.47
C ALA A 914 15.89 -40.42 -11.29
N LEU A 915 15.31 -39.39 -10.65
CA LEU A 915 14.70 -38.26 -11.34
C LEU A 915 15.74 -37.41 -12.07
N ILE A 916 16.88 -37.09 -11.45
CA ILE A 916 17.98 -36.35 -12.07
C ILE A 916 18.48 -37.07 -13.34
N LYS A 917 18.53 -38.41 -13.33
CA LYS A 917 18.88 -39.22 -14.51
C LYS A 917 17.89 -39.02 -15.66
N VAL A 918 16.58 -38.99 -15.38
CA VAL A 918 15.54 -38.67 -16.39
C VAL A 918 15.74 -37.25 -16.93
N LEU A 919 15.85 -36.25 -16.06
CA LEU A 919 16.04 -34.85 -16.46
C LEU A 919 17.31 -34.67 -17.33
N THR A 920 18.42 -35.31 -16.93
CA THR A 920 19.69 -35.28 -17.67
C THR A 920 19.57 -35.93 -19.05
N THR A 921 18.84 -37.03 -19.15
CA THR A 921 18.61 -37.75 -20.43
C THR A 921 17.91 -36.84 -21.46
N HIS A 922 17.04 -35.94 -21.01
CA HIS A 922 16.32 -34.97 -21.85
C HIS A 922 16.98 -33.58 -21.93
N ASN A 923 18.21 -33.42 -21.42
CA ASN A 923 18.95 -32.16 -21.37
C ASN A 923 18.21 -31.03 -20.60
N VAL A 924 17.42 -31.38 -19.58
CA VAL A 924 16.70 -30.41 -18.74
C VAL A 924 17.62 -29.87 -17.64
N ALA A 925 17.63 -28.54 -17.47
CA ALA A 925 18.44 -27.87 -16.46
C ALA A 925 17.81 -27.98 -15.06
N TYR A 926 18.62 -28.28 -14.05
CA TYR A 926 18.19 -28.38 -12.65
C TYR A 926 19.18 -27.67 -11.71
N SER A 927 18.69 -27.27 -10.53
CA SER A 927 19.45 -26.74 -9.41
C SER A 927 19.60 -27.80 -8.33
N GLU A 928 20.82 -27.97 -7.82
CA GLU A 928 21.07 -28.78 -6.62
C GLU A 928 20.71 -28.05 -5.32
N ARG A 929 20.73 -26.70 -5.35
CA ARG A 929 20.40 -25.85 -4.20
C ARG A 929 18.89 -25.71 -4.07
N VAL A 930 18.43 -26.08 -2.88
CA VAL A 930 17.08 -25.86 -2.31
C VAL A 930 16.92 -24.39 -1.94
#